data_AF-A0A9X3N1T4-F1
#
_entry.id   AF-A0A9X3N1T4-F1
#
_cell.length_a   1.000
_cell.length_b   1.000
_cell.length_c   1.000
_cell.angle_alpha   90.00
_cell.angle_beta   90.00
_cell.angle_gamma   90.00
#
_symmetry.space_group_name_H-M   'P 1'
#
loop_
_entity.id
_entity.type
_entity.pdbx_description
1 polymer ?
#
loop_
_entity_poly.entity_id
_entity_poly.type
_entity_poly.pdbx_seq_one_letter_code
_entity_poly.pdbx_strand_id
1 'polypeptide(L)'
;MLQRLGGTLTAPASGDAETIALRYVRAHLSSLGLSERDLDTLQAPTSTTVGGVTMLRWRQAVDGIPAADSELRVNVTRDGRVLSVLGSPASGLSANTTPALSAGGAVRAVQDDVRAYRSLPRASGPVGATRATKFADGTSAALALLHDRLTWRVTYRASSDEVWDMFVDAAGGKILKRANLVKSAAPAKVWENYPGSAFGGTATSVDLTPWLTSTTQLLGPNVHAYADTSDIGSGTEVVPGPYDLTKVTTVSGCTDAKQCSWDPGLSSSWTVNRSQNAVQAFYLANRFHDHLAAPPINFTDRAFENGDRLRLETDDGAATGPDSNHVNNANMYTPPDGTSPIMQMYLWRGPSYRAVNGGDDASILYHEYTHGLSNRLIRDAGGAGALNSAQAGAMGEAWSDWYAKDFLVNQYPGLDDPAVNGDVHMGTYTDLIPNSIRSQGLDCPVGATAPACPGAGQAGPGGYTYGDFGKVYGGGPEVHADGEIWAETLWDLRTAIGSSDAERLITQAMRLSPAEPSFLDERNAILAADEAAGGTFANAIWTVFAKRGMGYYASTTSSDDIAPVEDFSPPPGLNDPRGTLAGRVIDPAGTPLAGAKVTLGPLVAVAGADGRYTLVGVPARAYANVTVSAPGYDRVLLPATVAADATTTLDVTLRRNWAAQSGGAMATGGDELAAQGCGSLAAIDQHPGTAWSTPTSAAGKAMVVTLPATITVDHFEVDPGEGCGDLSSAAAKDVRIETSADASSWTVAATRTFTNAERHQLNVVGVAAGAGTNVRYVRVTIVNTRGTSSYMDMTEFAVYSGGAVVTPTPTATATATPTGTATATPTGTATATPSATATATATATATATATATAEPTPVTSAATVAPTAEPTPTALPTPTATPAAHPKFSLGASGKRAIRVKATCPRGCAVTATLTVDASTARRLALGKSRTAGSLKRTLKAGATTFTVKLGTRAHFKTGAAIKATLTVRSGSVVERRRVTIRR
;
A
#
# COMPACT_ATOMS: atom_id res chain seq x y z
N MET A 1 -22.20 -7.11 30.27
CA MET A 1 -23.38 -6.70 29.48
C MET A 1 -24.07 -7.94 28.93
N LEU A 2 -25.39 -8.07 29.11
CA LEU A 2 -26.20 -9.13 28.49
C LEU A 2 -27.17 -8.48 27.50
N GLN A 3 -27.08 -8.86 26.22
CA GLN A 3 -28.01 -8.45 25.16
C GLN A 3 -28.00 -9.49 24.03
N ARG A 4 -29.14 -9.65 23.34
CA ARG A 4 -29.24 -10.45 22.12
C ARG A 4 -29.31 -9.54 20.89
N LEU A 5 -28.36 -9.68 19.97
CA LEU A 5 -28.31 -8.95 18.69
C LEU A 5 -29.43 -9.47 17.76
N GLY A 6 -30.67 -9.01 17.99
CA GLY A 6 -31.85 -9.39 17.19
C GLY A 6 -33.10 -9.78 17.99
N GLY A 7 -33.16 -9.51 19.30
CA GLY A 7 -34.34 -9.86 20.08
C GLY A 7 -34.27 -9.47 21.56
N THR A 8 -35.12 -10.10 22.37
CA THR A 8 -35.18 -9.94 23.82
C THR A 8 -34.45 -11.09 24.52
N LEU A 9 -34.00 -10.85 25.75
CA LEU A 9 -33.40 -11.85 26.63
C LEU A 9 -34.44 -12.80 27.24
N THR A 10 -35.69 -12.36 27.33
CA THR A 10 -36.80 -13.17 27.90
C THR A 10 -38.03 -13.17 27.00
N ALA A 11 -38.86 -14.20 27.17
CA ALA A 11 -40.26 -14.20 26.75
C ALA A 11 -41.07 -13.11 27.52
N PRO A 12 -42.27 -12.72 27.05
CA PRO A 12 -43.09 -11.73 27.74
C PRO A 12 -43.55 -12.23 29.11
N ALA A 13 -43.69 -11.31 30.06
CA ALA A 13 -44.03 -11.62 31.44
C ALA A 13 -44.98 -10.57 32.02
N SER A 14 -45.90 -10.98 32.90
CA SER A 14 -46.79 -10.09 33.63
C SER A 14 -46.15 -9.64 34.95
N GLY A 15 -46.33 -8.37 35.30
CA GLY A 15 -45.82 -7.77 36.54
C GLY A 15 -45.29 -6.36 36.31
N ASP A 16 -44.89 -5.67 37.38
CA ASP A 16 -44.19 -4.41 37.27
C ASP A 16 -42.76 -4.63 36.72
N ALA A 17 -42.24 -3.61 36.02
CA ALA A 17 -40.95 -3.71 35.34
C ALA A 17 -39.78 -3.95 36.31
N GLU A 18 -39.86 -3.42 37.53
CA GLU A 18 -38.81 -3.54 38.54
C GLU A 18 -38.69 -4.99 39.03
N THR A 19 -39.81 -5.61 39.37
CA THR A 19 -39.88 -7.01 39.77
C THR A 19 -39.41 -7.93 38.65
N ILE A 20 -39.81 -7.66 37.40
CA ILE A 20 -39.36 -8.45 36.23
C ILE A 20 -37.84 -8.32 36.05
N ALA A 21 -37.31 -7.10 36.16
CA ALA A 21 -35.89 -6.83 36.03
C ALA A 21 -35.05 -7.51 37.13
N LEU A 22 -35.42 -7.34 38.41
CA LEU A 22 -34.70 -7.96 39.52
C LEU A 22 -34.80 -9.49 39.51
N ARG A 23 -35.94 -10.04 39.09
CA ARG A 23 -36.08 -11.50 38.90
C ARG A 23 -35.10 -12.01 37.85
N TYR A 24 -34.97 -11.31 36.73
CA TYR A 24 -34.00 -11.67 35.70
C TYR A 24 -32.57 -11.56 36.21
N VAL A 25 -32.23 -10.48 36.92
CA VAL A 25 -30.89 -10.26 37.50
C VAL A 25 -30.53 -11.38 38.48
N ARG A 26 -31.42 -11.71 39.44
CA ARG A 26 -31.21 -12.80 40.41
C ARG A 26 -30.95 -14.14 39.73
N ALA A 27 -31.71 -14.45 38.68
CA ALA A 27 -31.55 -15.69 37.92
C ALA A 27 -30.23 -15.76 37.10
N HIS A 28 -29.52 -14.64 36.94
CA HIS A 28 -28.31 -14.55 36.12
C HIS A 28 -27.12 -13.90 36.86
N LEU A 29 -27.11 -13.96 38.20
CA LEU A 29 -26.07 -13.35 39.03
C LEU A 29 -24.65 -13.79 38.64
N SER A 30 -24.43 -15.10 38.45
CA SER A 30 -23.13 -15.63 38.02
C SER A 30 -22.69 -15.09 36.66
N SER A 31 -23.61 -14.97 35.71
CA SER A 31 -23.35 -14.44 34.37
C SER A 31 -23.09 -12.93 34.36
N LEU A 32 -23.51 -12.24 35.43
CA LEU A 32 -23.25 -10.83 35.66
C LEU A 32 -22.02 -10.60 36.55
N GLY A 33 -21.37 -11.66 37.03
CA GLY A 33 -20.24 -11.58 37.96
C GLY A 33 -20.65 -11.08 39.35
N LEU A 34 -21.89 -11.34 39.78
CA LEU A 34 -22.46 -10.87 41.05
C LEU A 34 -22.86 -12.03 41.96
N SER A 35 -23.05 -11.71 43.24
CA SER A 35 -23.65 -12.55 44.27
C SER A 35 -24.95 -11.91 44.80
N GLU A 36 -25.75 -12.68 45.55
CA GLU A 36 -26.95 -12.14 46.23
C GLU A 36 -26.61 -10.94 47.13
N ARG A 37 -25.46 -10.97 47.82
CA ARG A 37 -25.01 -9.87 48.68
C ARG A 37 -24.72 -8.58 47.91
N ASP A 38 -24.35 -8.67 46.63
CA ASP A 38 -24.08 -7.49 45.83
C ASP A 38 -25.37 -6.71 45.54
N LEU A 39 -26.53 -7.39 45.55
CA LEU A 39 -27.82 -6.73 45.39
C LEU A 39 -28.20 -5.86 46.60
N ASP A 40 -27.70 -6.17 47.79
CA ASP A 40 -27.94 -5.37 49.00
C ASP A 40 -27.28 -4.00 48.94
N THR A 41 -26.26 -3.85 48.09
CA THR A 41 -25.58 -2.57 47.87
C THR A 41 -26.35 -1.66 46.90
N LEU A 42 -27.39 -2.15 46.23
CA LEU A 42 -28.18 -1.38 45.27
C LEU A 42 -29.11 -0.40 46.01
N GLN A 43 -28.98 0.89 45.70
CA GLN A 43 -29.95 1.90 46.09
C GLN A 43 -31.25 1.76 45.30
N ALA A 44 -32.34 2.31 45.82
CA ALA A 44 -33.64 2.36 45.14
C ALA A 44 -33.49 2.83 43.69
N PRO A 45 -34.11 2.12 42.71
CA PRO A 45 -33.88 2.43 41.33
C PRO A 45 -34.53 3.73 40.91
N THR A 46 -33.92 4.36 39.92
CA THR A 46 -34.61 5.35 39.09
C THR A 46 -35.24 4.64 37.90
N SER A 47 -36.48 4.98 37.59
CA SER A 47 -37.22 4.42 36.45
C SER A 47 -37.63 5.52 35.47
N THR A 48 -37.34 5.33 34.19
CA THR A 48 -37.79 6.23 33.12
C THR A 48 -38.42 5.41 32.00
N THR A 49 -39.64 5.75 31.58
CA THR A 49 -40.33 5.05 30.48
C THR A 49 -40.40 5.94 29.24
N VAL A 50 -39.82 5.48 28.13
CA VAL A 50 -39.84 6.17 26.83
C VAL A 50 -40.05 5.15 25.72
N GLY A 51 -40.93 5.44 24.76
CA GLY A 51 -41.12 4.59 23.57
C GLY A 51 -41.64 3.18 23.86
N GLY A 52 -42.30 2.95 25.00
CA GLY A 52 -42.77 1.62 25.42
C GLY A 52 -41.69 0.73 26.03
N VAL A 53 -40.54 1.29 26.42
CA VAL A 53 -39.50 0.62 27.20
C VAL A 53 -39.33 1.35 28.52
N THR A 54 -39.38 0.61 29.62
CA THR A 54 -39.06 1.10 30.97
C THR A 54 -37.59 0.79 31.27
N MET A 55 -36.81 1.84 31.49
CA MET A 55 -35.39 1.77 31.83
C MET A 55 -35.25 1.91 33.34
N LEU A 56 -34.72 0.88 34.00
CA LEU A 56 -34.47 0.85 35.44
C LEU A 56 -32.98 0.96 35.68
N ARG A 57 -32.59 1.84 36.60
CA ARG A 57 -31.19 2.09 36.96
C ARG A 57 -31.02 2.06 38.47
N TRP A 58 -30.26 1.08 38.96
CA TRP A 58 -29.78 1.00 40.33
C TRP A 58 -28.32 1.42 40.40
N ARG A 59 -27.96 2.21 41.40
CA ARG A 59 -26.56 2.53 41.72
C ARG A 59 -26.15 1.77 42.96
N GLN A 60 -24.91 1.29 43.01
CA GLN A 60 -24.39 0.70 44.25
C GLN A 60 -23.93 1.79 45.22
N ALA A 61 -24.03 1.50 46.51
CA ALA A 61 -23.55 2.37 47.57
C ALA A 61 -23.04 1.57 48.78
N VAL A 62 -22.07 2.14 49.51
CA VAL A 62 -21.61 1.67 50.82
C VAL A 62 -21.87 2.79 51.83
N ASP A 63 -22.55 2.48 52.94
CA ASP A 63 -22.96 3.45 53.97
C ASP A 63 -23.68 4.70 53.44
N GLY A 64 -24.44 4.55 52.34
CA GLY A 64 -25.13 5.66 51.68
C GLY A 64 -24.24 6.54 50.79
N ILE A 65 -22.97 6.19 50.61
CA ILE A 65 -22.04 6.82 49.64
C ILE A 65 -22.13 6.07 48.31
N PRO A 66 -22.59 6.71 47.23
CA PRO A 66 -22.77 6.03 45.95
C PRO A 66 -21.43 5.80 45.24
N ALA A 67 -21.32 4.66 44.57
CA ALA A 67 -20.29 4.40 43.58
C ALA A 67 -20.61 5.15 42.28
N ALA A 68 -19.62 5.86 41.75
CA ALA A 68 -19.80 6.72 40.58
C ALA A 68 -19.69 5.96 39.24
N ASP A 69 -19.06 4.79 39.26
CA ASP A 69 -18.79 3.92 38.11
C ASP A 69 -19.54 2.58 38.16
N SER A 70 -20.10 2.21 39.31
CA SER A 70 -20.73 0.92 39.54
C SER A 70 -22.26 1.04 39.57
N GLU A 71 -22.90 0.56 38.50
CA GLU A 71 -24.36 0.59 38.36
C GLU A 71 -24.90 -0.61 37.58
N LEU A 72 -26.17 -0.91 37.84
CA LEU A 72 -26.94 -1.93 37.15
C LEU A 72 -28.11 -1.26 36.41
N ARG A 73 -28.22 -1.50 35.10
CA ARG A 73 -29.33 -1.03 34.28
C ARG A 73 -30.07 -2.18 33.62
N VAL A 74 -31.40 -2.15 33.65
CA VAL A 74 -32.25 -3.15 32.99
C VAL A 74 -33.32 -2.44 32.17
N ASN A 75 -33.46 -2.84 30.91
CA ASN A 75 -34.46 -2.29 29.99
C ASN A 75 -35.57 -3.31 29.76
N VAL A 76 -36.82 -2.96 30.07
CA VAL A 76 -37.98 -3.85 30.02
C VAL A 76 -39.01 -3.30 29.03
N THR A 77 -39.51 -4.13 28.10
CA THR A 77 -40.57 -3.73 27.16
C THR A 77 -41.92 -3.57 27.86
N ARG A 78 -42.88 -2.91 27.18
CA ARG A 78 -44.26 -2.75 27.64
C ARG A 78 -44.95 -4.06 28.01
N ASP A 79 -44.61 -5.16 27.35
CA ASP A 79 -45.14 -6.50 27.61
C ASP A 79 -44.21 -7.38 28.47
N GLY A 80 -43.30 -6.74 29.22
CA GLY A 80 -42.51 -7.38 30.26
C GLY A 80 -41.35 -8.24 29.79
N ARG A 81 -40.85 -8.05 28.56
CA ARG A 81 -39.61 -8.70 28.11
C ARG A 81 -38.39 -7.90 28.53
N VAL A 82 -37.35 -8.56 29.01
CA VAL A 82 -36.05 -7.92 29.26
C VAL A 82 -35.32 -7.79 27.92
N LEU A 83 -35.01 -6.56 27.51
CA LEU A 83 -34.26 -6.26 26.28
C LEU A 83 -32.75 -6.39 26.49
N SER A 84 -32.26 -5.83 27.59
CA SER A 84 -30.85 -5.83 27.92
C SER A 84 -30.61 -5.58 29.41
N VAL A 85 -29.49 -6.12 29.89
CA VAL A 85 -28.90 -5.81 31.20
C VAL A 85 -27.53 -5.17 30.94
N LEU A 86 -27.38 -3.91 31.34
CA LEU A 86 -26.24 -3.04 31.05
C LEU A 86 -25.63 -2.52 32.36
N GLY A 87 -24.46 -1.90 32.26
CA GLY A 87 -23.69 -1.41 33.39
C GLY A 87 -22.59 -2.37 33.84
N SER A 88 -21.83 -1.93 34.85
CA SER A 88 -20.68 -2.65 35.43
C SER A 88 -20.80 -2.63 36.96
N PRO A 89 -21.78 -3.32 37.54
CA PRO A 89 -21.87 -3.42 38.99
C PRO A 89 -20.64 -4.14 39.55
N ALA A 90 -20.08 -3.63 40.64
CA ALA A 90 -18.94 -4.20 41.34
C ALA A 90 -19.39 -5.38 42.23
N SER A 91 -18.65 -6.49 42.16
CA SER A 91 -18.79 -7.59 43.13
C SER A 91 -17.99 -7.29 44.39
N GLY A 92 -18.57 -7.62 45.55
CA GLY A 92 -17.93 -7.47 46.86
C GLY A 92 -17.63 -6.03 47.25
N LEU A 93 -18.41 -5.06 46.75
CA LEU A 93 -18.14 -3.64 46.97
C LEU A 93 -18.11 -3.32 48.47
N SER A 94 -16.94 -2.89 48.93
CA SER A 94 -16.70 -2.44 50.30
C SER A 94 -15.69 -1.30 50.28
N ALA A 95 -15.80 -0.36 51.21
CA ALA A 95 -14.90 0.79 51.28
C ALA A 95 -14.84 1.35 52.70
N ASN A 96 -13.70 1.92 53.08
CA ASN A 96 -13.64 2.80 54.24
C ASN A 96 -14.29 4.15 53.88
N THR A 97 -15.41 4.48 54.52
CA THR A 97 -16.25 5.64 54.21
C THR A 97 -15.88 6.90 55.02
N THR A 98 -14.76 6.89 55.75
CA THR A 98 -14.29 8.03 56.54
C THR A 98 -13.21 8.84 55.80
N PRO A 99 -13.48 10.09 55.38
CA PRO A 99 -12.47 10.91 54.70
C PRO A 99 -11.50 11.56 55.70
N ALA A 100 -10.20 11.58 55.35
CA ALA A 100 -9.19 12.36 56.08
C ALA A 100 -9.10 13.81 55.56
N LEU A 101 -9.36 14.01 54.26
CA LEU A 101 -9.40 15.30 53.60
C LEU A 101 -10.79 15.94 53.72
N SER A 102 -10.84 17.23 54.04
CA SER A 102 -12.10 17.98 54.03
C SER A 102 -12.57 18.33 52.61
N ALA A 103 -13.85 18.63 52.43
CA ALA A 103 -14.40 19.12 51.16
C ALA A 103 -13.65 20.37 50.64
N GLY A 104 -13.23 21.28 51.54
CA GLY A 104 -12.44 22.46 51.18
C GLY A 104 -11.01 22.09 50.75
N GLY A 105 -10.40 21.11 51.39
CA GLY A 105 -9.10 20.56 50.98
C GLY A 105 -9.17 19.89 49.60
N ALA A 106 -10.26 19.18 49.29
CA ALA A 106 -10.48 18.60 47.96
C ALA A 106 -10.66 19.68 46.88
N VAL A 107 -11.42 20.73 47.15
CA VAL A 107 -11.54 21.88 46.24
C VAL A 107 -10.18 22.58 46.06
N ARG A 108 -9.39 22.71 47.13
CA ARG A 108 -8.05 23.29 47.05
C ARG A 108 -7.13 22.48 46.14
N ALA A 109 -7.13 21.15 46.30
CA ALA A 109 -6.39 20.23 45.44
C ALA A 109 -6.79 20.34 43.96
N VAL A 110 -8.08 20.48 43.67
CA VAL A 110 -8.57 20.73 42.30
C VAL A 110 -8.09 22.08 41.78
N GLN A 111 -8.19 23.15 42.58
CA GLN A 111 -7.72 24.47 42.19
C GLN A 111 -6.21 24.52 41.93
N ASP A 112 -5.42 23.74 42.69
CA ASP A 112 -3.98 23.61 42.50
C ASP A 112 -3.65 22.83 41.22
N ASP A 113 -4.39 21.73 40.93
CA ASP A 113 -4.23 20.95 39.69
C ASP A 113 -4.48 21.80 38.43
N VAL A 114 -5.58 22.57 38.43
CA VAL A 114 -5.98 23.39 37.26
C VAL A 114 -5.40 24.81 37.30
N ARG A 115 -4.56 25.11 38.30
CA ARG A 115 -3.88 26.41 38.49
C ARG A 115 -4.82 27.63 38.51
N ALA A 116 -6.08 27.44 38.88
CA ALA A 116 -7.08 28.51 38.94
C ALA A 116 -7.57 28.68 40.38
N TYR A 117 -6.90 29.54 41.15
CA TYR A 117 -7.24 29.78 42.56
C TYR A 117 -8.35 30.80 42.73
N ARG A 118 -9.33 30.47 43.58
CA ARG A 118 -10.32 31.41 44.10
C ARG A 118 -10.59 31.13 45.58
N SER A 119 -10.76 32.21 46.35
CA SER A 119 -11.31 32.10 47.70
C SER A 119 -12.80 31.74 47.60
N LEU A 120 -13.13 30.51 47.99
CA LEU A 120 -14.49 29.98 47.88
C LEU A 120 -15.05 29.70 49.28
N PRO A 121 -15.82 30.62 49.87
CA PRO A 121 -16.51 30.33 51.11
C PRO A 121 -17.58 29.26 50.89
N ARG A 122 -17.73 28.40 51.90
CA ARG A 122 -18.78 27.38 51.95
C ARG A 122 -20.14 28.08 51.95
N ALA A 123 -20.99 27.73 50.99
CA ALA A 123 -22.37 28.23 50.91
C ALA A 123 -23.36 27.32 51.66
N SER A 124 -23.15 26.00 51.64
CA SER A 124 -23.99 25.04 52.38
C SER A 124 -23.31 23.67 52.58
N GLY A 125 -23.87 22.86 53.48
CA GLY A 125 -23.38 21.50 53.82
C GLY A 125 -22.32 21.48 54.93
N PRO A 126 -21.81 20.30 55.33
CA PRO A 126 -22.02 18.99 54.71
C PRO A 126 -23.42 18.41 54.96
N VAL A 127 -24.01 17.75 53.96
CA VAL A 127 -25.34 17.11 54.06
C VAL A 127 -25.24 15.62 53.79
N GLY A 128 -25.85 14.80 54.66
CA GLY A 128 -26.01 13.35 54.49
C GLY A 128 -24.70 12.56 54.49
N ALA A 129 -24.79 11.28 54.13
CA ALA A 129 -23.65 10.35 54.06
C ALA A 129 -22.56 10.82 53.09
N THR A 130 -22.95 11.48 51.99
CA THR A 130 -22.00 12.00 51.00
C THR A 130 -21.28 13.27 51.47
N ARG A 131 -21.63 13.82 52.64
CA ARG A 131 -21.09 15.09 53.14
C ARG A 131 -21.14 16.22 52.09
N ALA A 132 -22.17 16.21 51.25
CA ALA A 132 -22.30 17.09 50.10
C ALA A 132 -22.18 18.55 50.55
N THR A 133 -21.23 19.27 49.96
CA THR A 133 -20.89 20.66 50.29
C THR A 133 -20.96 21.49 49.01
N LYS A 134 -21.61 22.65 49.08
CA LYS A 134 -21.62 23.66 48.00
C LYS A 134 -20.89 24.91 48.43
N PHE A 135 -20.23 25.57 47.49
CA PHE A 135 -19.48 26.80 47.68
C PHE A 135 -20.13 27.98 46.92
N ALA A 136 -19.73 29.20 47.24
CA ALA A 136 -20.41 30.42 46.80
C ALA A 136 -20.51 30.62 45.27
N ASP A 137 -19.60 30.05 44.48
CA ASP A 137 -19.58 30.16 43.01
C ASP A 137 -20.31 29.02 42.30
N GLY A 138 -20.99 28.15 43.04
CA GLY A 138 -21.65 26.96 42.51
C GLY A 138 -20.77 25.71 42.45
N THR A 139 -19.48 25.81 42.82
CA THR A 139 -18.61 24.65 43.03
C THR A 139 -19.22 23.70 44.05
N SER A 140 -19.09 22.40 43.81
CA SER A 140 -19.61 21.38 44.73
C SER A 140 -18.60 20.27 44.95
N ALA A 141 -18.60 19.71 46.16
CA ALA A 141 -17.79 18.56 46.55
C ALA A 141 -18.66 17.59 47.36
N ALA A 142 -18.69 16.32 46.95
CA ALA A 142 -19.41 15.26 47.66
C ALA A 142 -18.60 13.96 47.64
N LEU A 143 -18.70 13.18 48.70
CA LEU A 143 -18.10 11.85 48.75
C LEU A 143 -18.77 10.92 47.74
N ALA A 144 -17.94 10.18 47.03
CA ALA A 144 -18.31 9.13 46.09
C ALA A 144 -17.27 8.01 46.14
N LEU A 145 -17.67 6.80 45.76
CA LEU A 145 -16.70 5.73 45.51
C LEU A 145 -16.31 5.73 44.04
N LEU A 146 -15.01 5.64 43.77
CA LEU A 146 -14.47 5.32 42.46
C LEU A 146 -13.81 3.95 42.59
N HIS A 147 -14.44 2.93 42.02
CA HIS A 147 -14.26 1.53 42.40
C HIS A 147 -14.53 1.33 43.92
N ASP A 148 -13.56 0.80 44.66
CA ASP A 148 -13.58 0.58 46.12
C ASP A 148 -12.95 1.73 46.93
N ARG A 149 -12.52 2.81 46.27
CA ARG A 149 -11.80 3.92 46.91
C ARG A 149 -12.73 5.09 47.22
N LEU A 150 -12.64 5.61 48.45
CA LEU A 150 -13.36 6.82 48.86
C LEU A 150 -12.72 8.07 48.23
N THR A 151 -13.55 8.87 47.56
CA THR A 151 -13.12 10.09 46.86
C THR A 151 -14.07 11.24 47.15
N TRP A 152 -13.59 12.47 46.98
CA TRP A 152 -14.42 13.64 46.76
C TRP A 152 -14.61 13.82 45.26
N ARG A 153 -15.85 13.70 44.78
CA ARG A 153 -16.22 14.18 43.44
C ARG A 153 -16.46 15.68 43.52
N VAL A 154 -15.64 16.44 42.81
CA VAL A 154 -15.62 17.90 42.80
C VAL A 154 -16.01 18.40 41.42
N THR A 155 -17.01 19.27 41.34
CA THR A 155 -17.31 20.04 40.12
C THR A 155 -16.82 21.46 40.30
N TYR A 156 -15.87 21.91 39.47
CA TYR A 156 -15.21 23.21 39.59
C TYR A 156 -15.14 23.93 38.23
N ARG A 157 -15.72 25.14 38.14
CA ARG A 157 -15.70 25.94 36.91
C ARG A 157 -14.49 26.87 36.89
N ALA A 158 -13.34 26.45 36.36
CA ALA A 158 -12.15 27.30 36.27
C ALA A 158 -12.39 28.56 35.40
N SER A 159 -13.05 28.40 34.25
CA SER A 159 -13.32 29.48 33.28
C SER A 159 -14.67 29.28 32.54
N SER A 160 -14.89 29.97 31.41
CA SER A 160 -16.05 29.72 30.52
C SER A 160 -15.93 28.45 29.68
N ASP A 161 -14.71 27.99 29.42
CA ASP A 161 -14.36 26.82 28.61
C ASP A 161 -13.80 25.65 29.42
N GLU A 162 -13.56 25.85 30.72
CA GLU A 162 -13.05 24.83 31.63
C GLU A 162 -13.98 24.63 32.83
N VAL A 163 -14.83 23.60 32.75
CA VAL A 163 -15.71 23.16 33.85
C VAL A 163 -15.35 21.73 34.19
N TRP A 164 -14.64 21.51 35.28
CA TRP A 164 -14.08 20.21 35.61
C TRP A 164 -15.00 19.37 36.49
N ASP A 165 -15.11 18.08 36.20
CA ASP A 165 -15.63 17.02 37.07
C ASP A 165 -14.45 16.10 37.46
N MET A 166 -14.05 16.15 38.72
CA MET A 166 -12.82 15.53 39.20
C MET A 166 -13.07 14.65 40.41
N PHE A 167 -12.35 13.54 40.52
CA PHE A 167 -12.36 12.65 41.67
C PHE A 167 -11.05 12.80 42.42
N VAL A 168 -11.12 13.32 43.64
CA VAL A 168 -9.98 13.58 44.51
C VAL A 168 -9.93 12.51 45.59
N ASP A 169 -8.78 11.87 45.78
CA ASP A 169 -8.58 10.90 46.85
C ASP A 169 -8.91 11.53 48.21
N ALA A 170 -9.87 10.94 48.92
CA ALA A 170 -10.36 11.47 50.19
C ALA A 170 -9.36 11.29 51.35
N ALA A 171 -8.27 10.54 51.15
CA ALA A 171 -7.19 10.41 52.13
C ALA A 171 -6.12 11.51 51.99
N GLY A 172 -5.70 11.81 50.76
CA GLY A 172 -4.48 12.58 50.52
C GLY A 172 -4.57 13.71 49.48
N GLY A 173 -5.73 13.92 48.84
CA GLY A 173 -5.89 15.02 47.89
C GLY A 173 -5.36 14.75 46.48
N LYS A 174 -4.88 13.54 46.19
CA LYS A 174 -4.43 13.14 44.84
C LYS A 174 -5.61 13.14 43.87
N ILE A 175 -5.46 13.75 42.70
CA ILE A 175 -6.45 13.64 41.62
C ILE A 175 -6.39 12.23 41.03
N LEU A 176 -7.51 11.51 41.06
CA LEU A 176 -7.65 10.15 40.55
C LEU A 176 -8.33 10.10 39.18
N LYS A 177 -9.17 11.10 38.87
CA LYS A 177 -9.84 11.25 37.58
C LYS A 177 -10.19 12.72 37.36
N ARG A 178 -10.09 13.20 36.12
CA ARG A 178 -10.56 14.54 35.71
C ARG A 178 -11.27 14.48 34.37
N ALA A 179 -12.32 15.29 34.20
CA ALA A 179 -13.03 15.45 32.92
C ALA A 179 -13.53 16.88 32.77
N ASN A 180 -13.27 17.52 31.63
CA ASN A 180 -13.90 18.80 31.30
C ASN A 180 -15.33 18.56 30.77
N LEU A 181 -16.29 19.25 31.39
CA LEU A 181 -17.73 19.22 31.11
C LEU A 181 -18.12 20.21 30.02
N VAL A 182 -17.27 21.18 29.68
CA VAL A 182 -17.45 21.98 28.46
C VAL A 182 -17.02 21.12 27.29
N LYS A 183 -17.97 20.82 26.40
CA LYS A 183 -17.70 20.19 25.11
C LYS A 183 -17.53 21.31 24.08
N SER A 184 -16.29 21.71 23.84
CA SER A 184 -15.94 22.49 22.66
C SER A 184 -15.87 21.55 21.45
N ALA A 185 -16.37 21.97 20.30
CA ALA A 185 -15.86 21.42 19.04
C ALA A 185 -14.37 21.78 18.97
N ALA A 186 -13.54 20.94 18.37
CA ALA A 186 -12.16 21.29 18.02
C ALA A 186 -12.15 21.68 16.54
N PRO A 187 -12.65 22.89 16.17
CA PRO A 187 -12.71 23.29 14.79
C PRO A 187 -11.29 23.43 14.25
N ALA A 188 -11.02 22.78 13.13
CA ALA A 188 -9.82 22.97 12.34
C ALA A 188 -10.19 23.53 10.97
N LYS A 189 -9.26 24.27 10.38
CA LYS A 189 -9.36 24.76 9.01
C LYS A 189 -8.34 24.00 8.19
N VAL A 190 -8.81 23.22 7.22
CA VAL A 190 -8.00 22.22 6.51
C VAL A 190 -8.31 22.20 5.02
N TRP A 191 -7.38 21.65 4.24
CA TRP A 191 -7.47 21.42 2.81
C TRP A 191 -7.48 19.91 2.56
N GLU A 192 -8.29 19.47 1.58
CA GLU A 192 -8.47 18.04 1.32
C GLU A 192 -7.44 17.47 0.33
N ASN A 193 -6.78 18.38 -0.41
CA ASN A 193 -5.68 18.09 -1.32
C ASN A 193 -4.48 18.97 -0.90
N TYR A 194 -4.17 20.01 -1.67
CA TYR A 194 -3.22 21.05 -1.27
C TYR A 194 -3.83 22.46 -1.39
N PRO A 195 -3.33 23.48 -0.66
CA PRO A 195 -3.85 24.83 -0.72
C PRO A 195 -3.82 25.47 -2.12
N GLY A 196 -4.99 25.88 -2.62
CA GLY A 196 -5.13 26.47 -3.94
C GLY A 196 -5.47 25.49 -5.07
N SER A 197 -5.40 24.18 -4.82
CA SER A 197 -5.87 23.17 -5.80
C SER A 197 -7.30 23.44 -6.28
N ALA A 198 -7.53 23.27 -7.59
CA ALA A 198 -8.88 23.32 -8.17
C ALA A 198 -9.81 22.25 -7.57
N PHE A 199 -9.24 21.17 -7.05
CA PHE A 199 -9.96 20.05 -6.46
C PHE A 199 -9.47 19.81 -5.03
N GLY A 200 -10.32 20.12 -4.04
CA GLY A 200 -9.99 19.95 -2.62
C GLY A 200 -9.09 21.05 -2.03
N GLY A 201 -8.66 22.04 -2.81
CA GLY A 201 -7.77 23.12 -2.37
C GLY A 201 -8.45 24.37 -1.81
N THR A 202 -9.76 24.30 -1.54
CA THR A 202 -10.47 25.33 -0.77
C THR A 202 -10.50 24.92 0.70
N ALA A 203 -10.13 25.84 1.59
CA ALA A 203 -10.14 25.60 3.01
C ALA A 203 -11.55 25.27 3.53
N THR A 204 -11.67 24.22 4.32
CA THR A 204 -12.92 23.76 4.93
C THR A 204 -12.78 23.69 6.44
N SER A 205 -13.88 23.91 7.16
CA SER A 205 -13.91 23.73 8.62
C SER A 205 -14.37 22.32 8.96
N VAL A 206 -13.56 21.62 9.75
CA VAL A 206 -13.82 20.25 10.23
C VAL A 206 -13.77 20.20 11.75
N ASP A 207 -14.38 19.19 12.37
CA ASP A 207 -14.28 18.94 13.80
C ASP A 207 -13.28 17.80 14.05
N LEU A 208 -12.16 18.10 14.70
CA LEU A 208 -11.12 17.11 15.02
C LEU A 208 -11.46 16.25 16.24
N THR A 209 -12.54 16.57 16.97
CA THR A 209 -12.93 15.86 18.21
C THR A 209 -12.96 14.34 18.08
N PRO A 210 -13.44 13.72 16.96
CA PRO A 210 -13.44 12.26 16.82
C PRO A 210 -12.06 11.61 16.91
N TRP A 211 -11.00 12.35 16.56
CA TRP A 211 -9.63 11.85 16.56
C TRP A 211 -8.79 12.37 17.75
N LEU A 212 -9.34 13.22 18.62
CA LEU A 212 -8.59 13.81 19.73
C LEU A 212 -8.86 13.13 21.06
N THR A 213 -7.77 12.85 21.78
CA THR A 213 -7.77 12.46 23.21
C THR A 213 -7.27 13.58 24.12
N SER A 214 -6.69 14.63 23.54
CA SER A 214 -6.23 15.85 24.21
C SER A 214 -6.91 17.08 23.63
N THR A 215 -7.15 18.10 24.45
CA THR A 215 -7.67 19.42 24.00
C THR A 215 -6.56 20.44 23.79
N THR A 216 -5.32 20.13 24.18
CA THR A 216 -4.18 21.05 24.13
C THR A 216 -3.05 20.54 23.24
N GLN A 217 -3.19 19.34 22.68
CA GLN A 217 -2.23 18.70 21.78
C GLN A 217 -3.00 18.06 20.63
N LEU A 218 -2.40 17.98 19.46
CA LEU A 218 -2.86 17.15 18.34
C LEU A 218 -2.53 15.68 18.62
N LEU A 219 -3.19 15.13 19.64
CA LEU A 219 -2.93 13.80 20.17
C LEU A 219 -4.23 12.98 20.16
N GLY A 220 -4.19 11.91 19.39
CA GLY A 220 -5.29 10.96 19.18
C GLY A 220 -4.87 9.51 19.37
N PRO A 221 -5.82 8.56 19.29
CA PRO A 221 -5.48 7.15 19.30
C PRO A 221 -4.58 6.78 18.11
N ASN A 222 -4.74 7.42 16.94
CA ASN A 222 -4.06 6.98 15.71
C ASN A 222 -2.80 7.80 15.42
N VAL A 223 -2.79 9.09 15.80
CA VAL A 223 -1.73 10.04 15.46
C VAL A 223 -1.41 10.94 16.65
N HIS A 224 -0.14 11.22 16.86
CA HIS A 224 0.36 12.34 17.64
C HIS A 224 1.18 13.25 16.72
N ALA A 225 0.68 14.45 16.43
CA ALA A 225 1.36 15.42 15.59
C ALA A 225 1.97 16.56 16.42
N TYR A 226 3.21 16.91 16.12
CA TYR A 226 3.94 18.02 16.73
C TYR A 226 4.97 18.58 15.75
N ALA A 227 5.43 19.82 15.97
CA ALA A 227 6.43 20.43 15.11
C ALA A 227 7.85 20.15 15.64
N ASP A 228 8.65 19.31 14.97
CA ASP A 228 10.04 19.01 15.36
C ASP A 228 11.08 19.83 14.61
N THR A 229 11.11 21.11 14.93
CA THR A 229 12.02 22.05 14.25
C THR A 229 13.51 21.79 14.54
N SER A 230 13.82 20.92 15.50
CA SER A 230 15.17 20.69 16.03
C SER A 230 15.80 19.37 15.60
N ASP A 231 15.06 18.47 14.96
CA ASP A 231 15.52 17.13 14.56
C ASP A 231 16.10 16.34 15.76
N ILE A 232 15.36 16.29 16.88
CA ILE A 232 15.77 15.53 18.08
C ILE A 232 14.68 14.59 18.61
N GLY A 233 13.57 14.44 17.89
CA GLY A 233 12.43 13.61 18.26
C GLY A 233 11.65 14.13 19.47
N SER A 234 11.80 15.42 19.82
CA SER A 234 11.08 16.08 20.91
C SER A 234 10.61 17.47 20.50
N GLY A 235 9.60 17.51 19.63
CA GLY A 235 9.10 18.75 19.05
C GLY A 235 8.17 19.57 19.95
N THR A 236 7.76 20.73 19.42
CA THR A 236 6.81 21.64 20.05
C THR A 236 5.38 21.19 19.82
N GLU A 237 4.63 20.99 20.90
CA GLU A 237 3.20 20.67 20.85
C GLU A 237 2.38 21.80 20.21
N VAL A 238 1.42 21.41 19.36
CA VAL A 238 0.49 22.34 18.72
C VAL A 238 -0.92 22.10 19.28
N VAL A 239 -1.58 23.19 19.66
CA VAL A 239 -2.97 23.17 20.13
C VAL A 239 -3.90 22.98 18.93
N PRO A 240 -4.90 22.08 18.99
CA PRO A 240 -5.91 21.98 17.93
C PRO A 240 -6.64 23.31 17.72
N GLY A 241 -6.75 23.78 16.48
CA GLY A 241 -7.44 25.04 16.18
C GLY A 241 -7.58 25.38 14.69
N PRO A 242 -8.42 26.38 14.35
CA PRO A 242 -8.70 26.76 12.97
C PRO A 242 -7.67 27.78 12.46
N TYR A 243 -6.45 27.34 12.23
CA TYR A 243 -5.39 28.20 11.72
C TYR A 243 -5.53 28.48 10.21
N ASP A 244 -5.39 29.74 9.83
CA ASP A 244 -5.33 30.15 8.42
C ASP A 244 -3.94 29.90 7.84
N LEU A 245 -3.88 29.49 6.57
CA LEU A 245 -2.64 29.51 5.80
C LEU A 245 -2.30 30.95 5.45
N THR A 246 -1.16 31.41 5.93
CA THR A 246 -0.56 32.68 5.52
C THR A 246 0.23 32.45 4.24
N LYS A 247 -0.32 32.91 3.11
CA LYS A 247 0.35 32.80 1.81
C LYS A 247 1.60 33.66 1.76
N VAL A 248 2.67 33.13 1.20
CA VAL A 248 3.90 33.86 0.90
C VAL A 248 3.94 34.23 -0.58
N THR A 249 4.04 35.53 -0.88
CA THR A 249 4.06 36.07 -2.25
C THR A 249 5.42 36.65 -2.64
N THR A 250 6.40 36.62 -1.75
CA THR A 250 7.75 37.18 -1.96
C THR A 250 8.68 36.24 -2.74
N VAL A 251 8.29 34.98 -2.90
CA VAL A 251 9.09 33.95 -3.58
C VAL A 251 8.57 33.73 -5.01
N SER A 252 9.47 33.48 -5.95
CA SER A 252 9.12 33.19 -7.34
C SER A 252 8.43 31.83 -7.48
N GLY A 253 7.56 31.69 -8.49
CA GLY A 253 6.84 30.45 -8.76
C GLY A 253 5.54 30.27 -7.96
N CYS A 254 5.22 31.11 -6.99
CA CYS A 254 3.98 30.96 -6.22
C CYS A 254 2.77 31.53 -7.00
N THR A 255 1.64 30.82 -7.01
CA THR A 255 0.38 31.30 -7.62
C THR A 255 -0.79 31.08 -6.66
N ASP A 256 -1.95 31.67 -6.91
CA ASP A 256 -3.15 31.37 -6.12
C ASP A 256 -3.56 29.90 -6.18
N ALA A 257 -3.24 29.21 -7.29
CA ALA A 257 -3.50 27.79 -7.49
C ALA A 257 -2.41 26.89 -6.90
N LYS A 258 -1.22 27.42 -6.61
CA LYS A 258 -0.04 26.71 -6.06
C LYS A 258 0.65 27.64 -5.06
N GLN A 259 0.09 27.72 -3.86
CA GLN A 259 0.44 28.73 -2.86
C GLN A 259 1.70 28.33 -2.10
N CYS A 260 2.67 29.23 -2.00
CA CYS A 260 3.82 29.03 -1.13
C CYS A 260 3.46 29.37 0.32
N SER A 261 4.06 28.64 1.25
CA SER A 261 3.76 28.73 2.69
C SER A 261 4.93 29.33 3.50
N TRP A 262 6.11 29.51 2.90
CA TRP A 262 7.26 30.12 3.57
C TRP A 262 8.24 30.77 2.57
N ASP A 263 9.22 31.51 3.08
CA ASP A 263 10.25 32.19 2.28
C ASP A 263 11.67 31.75 2.67
N PRO A 264 12.38 30.97 1.83
CA PRO A 264 13.72 30.49 2.15
C PRO A 264 14.78 31.61 2.22
N GLY A 265 14.51 32.80 1.68
CA GLY A 265 15.37 33.96 1.79
C GLY A 265 15.21 34.73 3.11
N LEU A 266 14.19 34.42 3.91
CA LEU A 266 13.92 35.07 5.18
C LEU A 266 14.05 34.07 6.34
N SER A 267 14.97 34.35 7.27
CA SER A 267 15.18 33.50 8.45
C SER A 267 13.88 33.30 9.24
N SER A 268 13.63 32.04 9.63
CA SER A 268 12.47 31.63 10.44
C SER A 268 11.09 31.93 9.81
N SER A 269 11.01 32.25 8.52
CA SER A 269 9.74 32.53 7.84
C SER A 269 8.76 31.34 7.88
N TRP A 270 9.28 30.11 7.94
CA TRP A 270 8.50 28.87 8.09
C TRP A 270 7.65 28.84 9.37
N THR A 271 8.01 29.60 10.41
CA THR A 271 7.24 29.66 11.66
C THR A 271 5.83 30.20 11.47
N VAL A 272 5.58 30.96 10.40
CA VAL A 272 4.30 31.61 10.13
C VAL A 272 3.14 30.62 9.99
N ASN A 273 3.40 29.44 9.42
CA ASN A 273 2.40 28.41 9.15
C ASN A 273 2.58 27.15 10.00
N ARG A 274 3.57 27.09 10.91
CA ARG A 274 3.86 25.91 11.75
C ARG A 274 2.62 25.27 12.39
N SER A 275 1.77 26.07 13.03
CA SER A 275 0.56 25.54 13.70
C SER A 275 -0.50 25.08 12.70
N GLN A 276 -0.64 25.79 11.57
CA GLN A 276 -1.54 25.38 10.49
C GLN A 276 -1.07 24.07 9.86
N ASN A 277 0.22 23.92 9.59
CA ASN A 277 0.79 22.73 8.98
C ASN A 277 0.63 21.49 9.86
N ALA A 278 0.91 21.60 11.17
CA ALA A 278 0.67 20.51 12.11
C ALA A 278 -0.81 20.08 12.17
N VAL A 279 -1.75 21.04 12.18
CA VAL A 279 -3.19 20.74 12.15
C VAL A 279 -3.61 20.08 10.83
N GLN A 280 -3.09 20.57 9.70
CA GLN A 280 -3.34 20.01 8.37
C GLN A 280 -2.82 18.56 8.28
N ALA A 281 -1.58 18.33 8.71
CA ALA A 281 -0.95 17.02 8.67
C ALA A 281 -1.68 16.01 9.59
N PHE A 282 -2.04 16.42 10.81
CA PHE A 282 -2.86 15.60 11.72
C PHE A 282 -4.21 15.21 11.10
N TYR A 283 -4.88 16.15 10.43
CA TYR A 283 -6.14 15.90 9.76
C TYR A 283 -5.99 14.88 8.62
N LEU A 284 -5.02 15.09 7.73
CA LEU A 284 -4.79 14.20 6.60
C LEU A 284 -4.42 12.78 7.08
N ALA A 285 -3.52 12.66 8.06
CA ALA A 285 -3.09 11.36 8.57
C ALA A 285 -4.26 10.55 9.18
N ASN A 286 -5.12 11.19 9.98
CA ASN A 286 -6.29 10.49 10.53
C ASN A 286 -7.35 10.18 9.46
N ARG A 287 -7.53 11.07 8.48
CA ARG A 287 -8.43 10.80 7.35
C ARG A 287 -7.99 9.59 6.54
N PHE A 288 -6.68 9.45 6.33
CA PHE A 288 -6.12 8.34 5.58
C PHE A 288 -6.12 7.05 6.39
N HIS A 289 -5.82 7.12 7.70
CA HIS A 289 -6.05 6.01 8.63
C HIS A 289 -7.47 5.45 8.49
N ASP A 290 -8.49 6.30 8.55
CA ASP A 290 -9.89 5.88 8.44
C ASP A 290 -10.22 5.27 7.07
N HIS A 291 -9.56 5.74 6.00
CA HIS A 291 -9.68 5.16 4.67
C HIS A 291 -9.08 3.75 4.60
N LEU A 292 -7.86 3.56 5.11
CA LEU A 292 -7.18 2.26 5.13
C LEU A 292 -7.91 1.25 6.03
N ALA A 293 -8.48 1.71 7.15
CA ALA A 293 -9.28 0.88 8.04
C ALA A 293 -10.62 0.46 7.42
N ALA A 294 -11.17 1.23 6.48
CA ALA A 294 -12.44 0.93 5.86
C ALA A 294 -12.34 -0.23 4.84
N PRO A 295 -13.45 -0.97 4.59
CA PRO A 295 -13.53 -1.88 3.47
C PRO A 295 -13.37 -1.12 2.14
N PRO A 296 -12.67 -1.69 1.15
CA PRO A 296 -12.24 -3.09 1.09
C PRO A 296 -10.83 -3.37 1.66
N ILE A 297 -10.05 -2.35 2.01
CA ILE A 297 -8.66 -2.47 2.49
C ILE A 297 -8.62 -3.20 3.86
N ASN A 298 -9.47 -2.77 4.80
CA ASN A 298 -9.59 -3.36 6.14
C ASN A 298 -8.25 -3.47 6.91
N PHE A 299 -7.37 -2.48 6.76
CA PHE A 299 -6.17 -2.37 7.56
C PHE A 299 -6.54 -1.93 8.98
N THR A 300 -6.91 -2.90 9.79
CA THR A 300 -7.39 -2.72 11.19
C THR A 300 -6.55 -3.50 12.17
N ASP A 301 -5.88 -4.56 11.69
CA ASP A 301 -4.81 -5.23 12.41
C ASP A 301 -3.51 -4.46 12.16
N ARG A 302 -2.93 -3.87 13.22
CA ARG A 302 -1.64 -3.12 13.17
C ARG A 302 -1.72 -1.71 12.58
N ALA A 303 -2.89 -1.08 12.67
CA ALA A 303 -3.24 0.21 12.05
C ALA A 303 -2.68 1.47 12.77
N PHE A 304 -1.53 1.36 13.44
CA PHE A 304 -0.91 2.48 14.16
C PHE A 304 -1.84 3.11 15.20
N GLU A 305 -2.28 2.32 16.17
CA GLU A 305 -3.21 2.78 17.20
C GLU A 305 -2.60 2.67 18.61
N ASN A 306 -2.97 3.62 19.47
CA ASN A 306 -2.70 3.64 20.90
C ASN A 306 -1.19 3.59 21.25
N GLY A 307 -0.67 2.46 21.73
CA GLY A 307 0.75 2.32 22.05
C GLY A 307 1.66 2.30 20.82
N ASP A 308 1.05 2.12 19.65
CA ASP A 308 1.68 1.98 18.34
C ASP A 308 1.35 3.17 17.41
N ARG A 309 0.76 4.25 17.96
CA ARG A 309 0.27 5.38 17.19
C ARG A 309 1.37 6.05 16.36
N LEU A 310 1.00 6.59 15.20
CA LEU A 310 1.91 7.37 14.38
C LEU A 310 2.41 8.61 15.13
N ARG A 311 3.72 8.80 15.19
CA ARG A 311 4.35 10.07 15.56
C ARG A 311 4.58 10.87 14.28
N LEU A 312 3.93 12.02 14.16
CA LEU A 312 3.97 12.86 12.97
C LEU A 312 4.73 14.15 13.28
N GLU A 313 5.93 14.27 12.73
CA GLU A 313 6.87 15.36 12.96
C GLU A 313 6.77 16.35 11.81
N THR A 314 6.11 17.49 12.02
CA THR A 314 6.04 18.56 11.00
C THR A 314 7.18 19.55 11.15
N ASP A 315 7.51 20.23 10.05
CA ASP A 315 8.60 21.23 10.02
C ASP A 315 9.93 20.64 10.51
N ASP A 316 10.16 19.35 10.21
CA ASP A 316 11.28 18.62 10.76
C ASP A 316 12.62 19.25 10.33
N GLY A 317 13.50 19.47 11.30
CA GLY A 317 14.81 20.13 11.10
C GLY A 317 14.74 21.62 10.68
N ALA A 318 13.57 22.27 10.65
CA ALA A 318 13.44 23.62 10.09
C ALA A 318 14.27 24.72 10.79
N ALA A 319 14.65 24.53 12.06
CA ALA A 319 15.44 25.48 12.85
C ALA A 319 16.96 25.22 12.83
N THR A 320 17.43 24.10 12.28
CA THR A 320 18.87 23.76 12.21
C THR A 320 19.60 24.50 11.09
N GLY A 321 18.87 25.31 10.31
CA GLY A 321 19.33 25.90 9.07
C GLY A 321 19.19 24.86 7.97
N PRO A 322 17.96 24.61 7.46
CA PRO A 322 17.57 23.36 6.84
C PRO A 322 18.66 22.90 5.87
N ASP A 323 19.42 21.89 6.29
CA ASP A 323 20.49 21.33 5.49
C ASP A 323 19.88 20.44 4.40
N SER A 324 20.70 19.79 3.57
CA SER A 324 20.21 18.93 2.51
C SER A 324 19.37 17.74 3.00
N ASN A 325 19.42 17.41 4.29
CA ASN A 325 18.76 16.22 4.84
C ASN A 325 17.34 16.52 5.36
N HIS A 326 16.99 17.80 5.52
CA HIS A 326 15.71 18.26 6.10
C HIS A 326 14.95 19.21 5.17
N VAL A 327 15.21 19.12 3.85
CA VAL A 327 14.43 19.82 2.82
C VAL A 327 14.18 18.94 1.59
N ASN A 328 13.12 19.26 0.85
CA ASN A 328 12.75 18.61 -0.41
C ASN A 328 12.55 17.10 -0.31
N ASN A 329 12.06 16.65 0.85
CA ASN A 329 11.75 15.26 1.08
C ASN A 329 10.63 15.12 2.13
N ALA A 330 10.23 13.89 2.38
CA ALA A 330 9.54 13.43 3.57
C ALA A 330 9.98 11.98 3.80
N ASN A 331 9.69 11.40 4.97
CA ASN A 331 9.96 9.98 5.17
C ASN A 331 9.01 9.36 6.19
N MET A 332 9.01 8.03 6.21
CA MET A 332 8.30 7.21 7.18
C MET A 332 9.18 6.06 7.69
N TYR A 333 9.58 6.14 8.95
CA TYR A 333 10.16 5.01 9.67
C TYR A 333 9.06 4.10 10.21
N THR A 334 9.04 2.84 9.74
CA THR A 334 8.03 1.85 10.14
C THR A 334 8.66 0.66 10.88
N PRO A 335 8.76 0.71 12.21
CA PRO A 335 9.22 -0.43 13.00
C PRO A 335 8.14 -1.54 13.05
N PRO A 336 8.51 -2.74 13.55
CA PRO A 336 7.56 -3.81 13.83
C PRO A 336 6.37 -3.33 14.68
N ASP A 337 5.23 -4.01 14.50
CA ASP A 337 4.00 -3.75 15.25
C ASP A 337 4.20 -3.72 16.77
N GLY A 338 3.57 -2.74 17.42
CA GLY A 338 3.73 -2.47 18.85
C GLY A 338 4.78 -1.39 19.16
N THR A 339 5.50 -0.89 18.15
CA THR A 339 6.37 0.27 18.25
C THR A 339 5.86 1.37 17.33
N SER A 340 5.63 2.57 17.87
CA SER A 340 5.17 3.72 17.09
C SER A 340 6.06 3.99 15.87
N PRO A 341 5.49 4.08 14.66
CA PRO A 341 6.21 4.61 13.52
C PRO A 341 6.38 6.13 13.64
N ILE A 342 7.33 6.66 12.87
CA ILE A 342 7.64 8.09 12.82
C ILE A 342 7.54 8.55 11.36
N MET A 343 6.71 9.54 11.10
CA MET A 343 6.62 10.22 9.81
C MET A 343 7.17 11.63 9.97
N GLN A 344 8.15 11.99 9.14
CA GLN A 344 8.79 13.29 9.18
C GLN A 344 8.44 14.07 7.91
N MET A 345 7.85 15.26 8.07
CA MET A 345 7.42 16.13 6.98
C MET A 345 8.32 17.34 6.89
N TYR A 346 9.04 17.48 5.76
CA TYR A 346 10.03 18.55 5.61
C TYR A 346 9.48 19.79 4.91
N LEU A 347 10.31 20.84 4.91
CA LEU A 347 10.11 22.01 4.06
C LEU A 347 10.63 21.74 2.64
N TRP A 348 9.97 22.30 1.63
CA TRP A 348 10.42 22.25 0.23
C TRP A 348 10.92 23.61 -0.21
N ARG A 349 11.99 23.66 -1.03
CA ARG A 349 12.56 24.86 -1.69
C ARG A 349 13.58 24.48 -2.75
N GLY A 350 13.76 25.33 -3.76
CA GLY A 350 14.93 25.28 -4.65
C GLY A 350 14.60 25.59 -6.10
N PRO A 351 15.54 25.34 -7.03
CA PRO A 351 15.30 25.61 -8.45
C PRO A 351 14.21 24.71 -9.06
N SER A 352 14.06 23.48 -8.56
CA SER A 352 13.05 22.53 -9.02
C SER A 352 11.77 22.53 -8.18
N TYR A 353 11.79 23.13 -6.99
CA TYR A 353 10.73 22.99 -5.98
C TYR A 353 10.23 24.33 -5.45
N ARG A 354 8.92 24.44 -5.21
CA ARG A 354 8.28 25.60 -4.58
C ARG A 354 8.57 25.64 -3.08
N ALA A 355 8.55 26.85 -2.52
CA ALA A 355 8.71 27.06 -1.09
C ALA A 355 7.42 26.72 -0.31
N VAL A 356 7.22 25.42 -0.04
CA VAL A 356 6.00 24.89 0.62
C VAL A 356 6.33 24.02 1.82
N ASN A 357 5.37 23.82 2.72
CA ASN A 357 5.43 22.82 3.79
C ASN A 357 4.96 21.48 3.22
N GLY A 358 5.75 20.41 3.37
CA GLY A 358 5.38 19.08 2.86
C GLY A 358 4.08 18.55 3.46
N GLY A 359 3.80 18.86 4.74
CA GLY A 359 2.56 18.48 5.42
C GLY A 359 1.28 19.08 4.82
N ASP A 360 1.39 20.06 3.91
CA ASP A 360 0.25 20.64 3.19
C ASP A 360 -0.09 19.88 1.89
N ASP A 361 0.80 19.00 1.41
CA ASP A 361 0.55 18.15 0.24
C ASP A 361 -0.07 16.81 0.68
N ALA A 362 -1.38 16.66 0.48
CA ALA A 362 -2.06 15.41 0.76
C ALA A 362 -1.44 14.21 0.02
N SER A 363 -0.94 14.38 -1.21
CA SER A 363 -0.36 13.26 -1.94
C SER A 363 0.96 12.76 -1.35
N ILE A 364 1.79 13.67 -0.82
CA ILE A 364 3.04 13.29 -0.12
C ILE A 364 2.70 12.66 1.22
N LEU A 365 1.81 13.26 2.02
CA LEU A 365 1.48 12.70 3.33
C LEU A 365 0.84 11.31 3.23
N TYR A 366 -0.06 11.09 2.26
CA TYR A 366 -0.65 9.77 2.03
C TYR A 366 0.37 8.76 1.47
N HIS A 367 1.34 9.22 0.67
CA HIS A 367 2.46 8.42 0.22
C HIS A 367 3.26 7.92 1.44
N GLU A 368 3.71 8.82 2.32
CA GLU A 368 4.45 8.44 3.53
C GLU A 368 3.66 7.48 4.43
N TYR A 369 2.35 7.73 4.61
CA TYR A 369 1.52 6.85 5.43
C TYR A 369 1.44 5.43 4.85
N THR A 370 1.48 5.32 3.52
CA THR A 370 1.40 4.04 2.82
C THR A 370 2.67 3.21 2.95
N HIS A 371 3.85 3.81 3.14
CA HIS A 371 5.03 3.05 3.58
C HIS A 371 4.76 2.30 4.89
N GLY A 372 4.00 2.93 5.79
CA GLY A 372 3.49 2.28 6.99
C GLY A 372 2.64 1.05 6.66
N LEU A 373 1.65 1.20 5.78
CA LEU A 373 0.78 0.09 5.36
C LEU A 373 1.61 -1.07 4.79
N SER A 374 2.45 -0.80 3.78
CA SER A 374 3.18 -1.83 3.05
C SER A 374 4.19 -2.56 3.95
N ASN A 375 4.96 -1.84 4.79
CA ASN A 375 5.91 -2.45 5.73
C ASN A 375 5.26 -3.22 6.88
N ARG A 376 4.01 -2.90 7.26
CA ARG A 376 3.26 -3.69 8.25
C ARG A 376 2.63 -4.95 7.65
N LEU A 377 2.35 -4.94 6.35
CA LEU A 377 1.78 -6.09 5.65
C LEU A 377 2.86 -7.07 5.16
N ILE A 378 3.90 -6.58 4.48
CA ILE A 378 5.01 -7.35 3.93
C ILE A 378 6.19 -7.29 4.91
N ARG A 379 6.44 -8.43 5.56
CA ARG A 379 7.38 -8.51 6.68
C ARG A 379 8.17 -9.80 6.67
N ASP A 380 9.34 -9.75 7.30
CA ASP A 380 10.15 -10.92 7.57
C ASP A 380 9.56 -11.78 8.71
N ALA A 381 10.23 -12.89 9.02
CA ALA A 381 9.83 -13.78 10.11
C ALA A 381 9.93 -13.14 11.51
N GLY A 382 10.75 -12.09 11.66
CA GLY A 382 10.90 -11.30 12.89
C GLY A 382 9.84 -10.20 13.05
N GLY A 383 9.06 -9.93 12.01
CA GLY A 383 8.02 -8.90 11.98
C GLY A 383 8.51 -7.53 11.53
N ALA A 384 9.76 -7.41 11.05
CA ALA A 384 10.27 -6.19 10.44
C ALA A 384 9.79 -6.07 8.98
N GLY A 385 9.61 -4.85 8.48
CA GLY A 385 9.25 -4.59 7.10
C GLY A 385 10.29 -5.17 6.13
N ALA A 386 9.83 -5.88 5.11
CA ALA A 386 10.67 -6.62 4.17
C ALA A 386 10.51 -6.09 2.73
N LEU A 387 10.85 -4.82 2.55
CA LEU A 387 10.77 -4.06 1.30
C LEU A 387 12.07 -3.29 1.04
N ASN A 388 13.22 -3.96 1.20
CA ASN A 388 14.55 -3.36 1.13
C ASN A 388 15.34 -3.79 -0.11
N SER A 389 14.93 -4.88 -0.77
CA SER A 389 15.49 -5.33 -2.04
C SER A 389 15.20 -4.31 -3.14
N ALA A 390 15.96 -4.32 -4.24
CA ALA A 390 15.77 -3.34 -5.32
C ALA A 390 14.32 -3.30 -5.84
N GLN A 391 13.72 -4.45 -6.17
CA GLN A 391 12.34 -4.51 -6.64
C GLN A 391 11.32 -4.32 -5.51
N ALA A 392 11.58 -4.84 -4.31
CA ALA A 392 10.63 -4.71 -3.21
C ALA A 392 10.52 -3.26 -2.71
N GLY A 393 11.64 -2.55 -2.58
CA GLY A 393 11.69 -1.13 -2.27
C GLY A 393 11.01 -0.27 -3.33
N ALA A 394 11.25 -0.56 -4.62
CA ALA A 394 10.55 0.10 -5.72
C ALA A 394 9.02 -0.11 -5.66
N MET A 395 8.55 -1.32 -5.30
CA MET A 395 7.11 -1.53 -5.05
C MET A 395 6.63 -0.75 -3.82
N GLY A 396 7.45 -0.63 -2.77
CA GLY A 396 7.22 0.22 -1.61
C GLY A 396 6.84 1.65 -1.99
N GLU A 397 7.68 2.30 -2.79
CA GLU A 397 7.45 3.64 -3.37
C GLU A 397 6.18 3.70 -4.22
N ALA A 398 6.00 2.68 -5.06
CA ALA A 398 4.93 2.61 -6.03
C ALA A 398 3.54 2.44 -5.41
N TRP A 399 3.42 1.60 -4.37
CA TRP A 399 2.18 1.49 -3.61
C TRP A 399 1.84 2.81 -2.94
N SER A 400 2.85 3.50 -2.41
CA SER A 400 2.69 4.80 -1.77
C SER A 400 2.13 5.85 -2.72
N ASP A 401 2.67 5.95 -3.93
CA ASP A 401 2.11 6.79 -5.00
C ASP A 401 0.68 6.37 -5.37
N TRP A 402 0.46 5.07 -5.56
CA TRP A 402 -0.81 4.53 -6.04
C TRP A 402 -1.95 4.76 -5.04
N TYR A 403 -1.78 4.44 -3.75
CA TYR A 403 -2.84 4.64 -2.74
C TYR A 403 -3.12 6.13 -2.51
N ALA A 404 -2.09 6.97 -2.51
CA ALA A 404 -2.26 8.42 -2.40
C ALA A 404 -3.11 8.97 -3.56
N LYS A 405 -2.81 8.58 -4.79
CA LYS A 405 -3.53 9.05 -5.98
C LYS A 405 -4.90 8.38 -6.14
N ASP A 406 -5.04 7.09 -5.86
CA ASP A 406 -6.33 6.40 -5.93
C ASP A 406 -7.33 7.04 -4.98
N PHE A 407 -6.94 7.30 -3.73
CA PHE A 407 -7.78 7.97 -2.75
C PHE A 407 -8.17 9.38 -3.22
N LEU A 408 -7.20 10.20 -3.65
CA LEU A 408 -7.46 11.57 -4.11
C LEU A 408 -8.37 11.61 -5.34
N VAL A 409 -8.13 10.75 -6.34
CA VAL A 409 -8.97 10.66 -7.56
C VAL A 409 -10.38 10.15 -7.22
N ASN A 410 -10.53 9.23 -6.28
CA ASN A 410 -11.85 8.78 -5.82
C ASN A 410 -12.64 9.91 -5.13
N GLN A 411 -11.98 10.75 -4.35
CA GLN A 411 -12.61 11.93 -3.74
C GLN A 411 -12.91 13.01 -4.79
N TYR A 412 -12.00 13.18 -5.75
CA TYR A 412 -12.03 14.21 -6.77
C TYR A 412 -11.77 13.64 -8.17
N PRO A 413 -12.79 13.05 -8.82
CA PRO A 413 -12.61 12.39 -10.11
C PRO A 413 -12.20 13.30 -11.27
N GLY A 414 -12.11 14.63 -11.07
CA GLY A 414 -11.58 15.57 -12.06
C GLY A 414 -10.06 15.69 -12.04
N LEU A 415 -9.38 14.96 -11.15
CA LEU A 415 -7.92 14.84 -11.11
C LEU A 415 -7.35 13.82 -12.12
N ASP A 416 -8.23 13.07 -12.79
CA ASP A 416 -7.92 12.04 -13.79
C ASP A 416 -8.89 12.25 -14.95
N ASP A 417 -8.44 12.87 -16.04
CA ASP A 417 -9.17 12.92 -17.30
C ASP A 417 -8.71 11.75 -18.17
N PRO A 418 -9.55 10.72 -18.40
CA PRO A 418 -9.15 9.54 -19.16
C PRO A 418 -8.86 9.82 -20.66
N ALA A 419 -9.02 11.07 -21.12
CA ALA A 419 -8.62 11.52 -22.45
C ALA A 419 -7.23 12.19 -22.47
N VAL A 420 -6.60 12.42 -21.32
CA VAL A 420 -5.31 13.08 -21.15
C VAL A 420 -4.34 12.08 -20.55
N ASN A 421 -3.31 11.70 -21.30
CA ASN A 421 -2.29 10.81 -20.77
C ASN A 421 -1.36 11.57 -19.83
N GLY A 422 -1.12 10.99 -18.66
CA GLY A 422 -0.14 11.43 -17.69
C GLY A 422 -0.66 12.46 -16.71
N ASP A 423 -1.95 12.80 -16.65
CA ASP A 423 -2.42 13.88 -15.76
C ASP A 423 -2.53 13.48 -14.27
N VAL A 424 -2.34 12.19 -13.95
CA VAL A 424 -2.25 11.67 -12.58
C VAL A 424 -0.80 11.83 -12.05
N HIS A 425 -0.40 13.08 -11.81
CA HIS A 425 0.97 13.42 -11.43
C HIS A 425 1.19 13.51 -9.92
N MET A 426 2.28 12.90 -9.43
CA MET A 426 2.89 13.27 -8.16
C MET A 426 3.52 14.68 -8.24
N GLY A 427 3.63 15.37 -7.11
CA GLY A 427 4.38 16.63 -7.02
C GLY A 427 3.70 17.87 -7.61
N THR A 428 2.42 17.80 -7.98
CA THR A 428 1.70 18.94 -8.57
C THR A 428 1.81 20.23 -7.74
N TYR A 429 1.89 20.12 -6.41
CA TYR A 429 2.04 21.25 -5.49
C TYR A 429 3.50 21.63 -5.26
N THR A 430 4.37 20.67 -4.96
CA THR A 430 5.79 20.87 -4.65
C THR A 430 6.61 21.28 -5.86
N ASP A 431 6.34 20.71 -7.03
CA ASP A 431 7.18 20.87 -8.21
C ASP A 431 7.00 22.25 -8.81
N LEU A 432 8.11 22.99 -8.88
CA LEU A 432 8.22 24.21 -9.66
C LEU A 432 8.45 23.86 -11.14
N ILE A 433 9.37 22.93 -11.39
CA ILE A 433 9.60 22.30 -12.68
C ILE A 433 8.79 21.00 -12.69
N PRO A 434 7.81 20.80 -13.60
CA PRO A 434 7.03 19.57 -13.64
C PRO A 434 7.92 18.33 -13.69
N ASN A 435 7.45 17.25 -13.07
CA ASN A 435 8.11 15.94 -13.06
C ASN A 435 9.49 15.97 -12.37
N SER A 436 9.60 16.69 -11.25
CA SER A 436 10.83 16.75 -10.46
C SER A 436 10.92 15.62 -9.43
N ILE A 437 9.81 15.24 -8.79
CA ILE A 437 9.81 14.13 -7.80
C ILE A 437 9.49 12.76 -8.42
N ARG A 438 8.84 12.75 -9.57
CA ARG A 438 8.58 11.57 -10.42
C ARG A 438 8.74 11.99 -11.86
N SER A 439 9.20 11.10 -12.73
CA SER A 439 9.48 11.44 -14.12
C SER A 439 8.23 11.63 -14.98
N GLN A 440 7.10 11.00 -14.62
CA GLN A 440 5.83 11.14 -15.33
C GLN A 440 4.59 10.86 -14.46
N GLY A 441 3.40 10.88 -15.08
CA GLY A 441 2.13 10.56 -14.41
C GLY A 441 1.84 9.06 -14.37
N LEU A 442 1.12 8.60 -13.36
CA LEU A 442 0.80 7.18 -13.14
C LEU A 442 -0.05 6.56 -14.25
N ASP A 443 -0.78 7.37 -15.02
CA ASP A 443 -1.68 6.93 -16.08
C ASP A 443 -1.03 6.93 -17.47
N CYS A 444 0.29 7.08 -17.56
CA CYS A 444 1.03 7.06 -18.81
C CYS A 444 0.94 5.69 -19.51
N PRO A 445 0.34 5.59 -20.71
CA PRO A 445 0.28 4.34 -21.46
C PRO A 445 1.66 3.94 -21.97
N VAL A 446 1.97 2.64 -21.97
CA VAL A 446 3.24 2.10 -22.52
C VAL A 446 3.59 2.68 -23.89
N GLY A 447 4.76 3.29 -24.00
CA GLY A 447 5.30 3.89 -25.22
C GLY A 447 4.65 5.22 -25.63
N ALA A 448 3.93 5.89 -24.73
CA ALA A 448 3.35 7.19 -24.96
C ALA A 448 4.44 8.25 -25.22
N THR A 449 4.16 9.15 -26.17
CA THR A 449 5.02 10.31 -26.48
C THR A 449 4.34 11.62 -26.09
N ALA A 450 3.35 11.56 -25.19
CA ALA A 450 2.67 12.74 -24.70
C ALA A 450 3.65 13.59 -23.88
N PRO A 451 3.57 14.94 -23.90
CA PRO A 451 4.47 15.77 -23.12
C PRO A 451 4.47 15.49 -21.61
N ALA A 452 3.35 15.00 -21.07
CA ALA A 452 3.21 14.59 -19.67
C ALA A 452 3.72 13.15 -19.39
N CYS A 453 4.04 12.39 -20.44
CA CYS A 453 4.67 11.07 -20.39
C CYS A 453 6.02 11.10 -21.13
N PRO A 454 7.00 11.90 -20.65
CA PRO A 454 8.25 12.10 -21.37
C PRO A 454 9.16 10.88 -21.38
N GLY A 455 8.97 9.90 -20.47
CA GLY A 455 10.02 8.94 -20.15
C GLY A 455 11.21 9.60 -19.45
N ALA A 456 12.22 8.81 -19.08
CA ALA A 456 13.41 9.31 -18.39
C ALA A 456 14.61 8.36 -18.52
N GLY A 457 15.80 8.88 -18.18
CA GLY A 457 17.02 8.09 -18.09
C GLY A 457 17.39 7.39 -19.41
N GLN A 458 17.62 6.08 -19.32
CA GLN A 458 17.85 5.19 -20.45
C GLN A 458 16.58 4.41 -20.84
N ALA A 459 15.46 4.62 -20.15
CA ALA A 459 14.17 4.03 -20.49
C ALA A 459 13.58 4.65 -21.77
N GLY A 460 12.65 3.94 -22.39
CA GLY A 460 11.97 4.37 -23.62
C GLY A 460 11.06 5.60 -23.46
N PRO A 461 10.29 5.96 -24.50
CA PRO A 461 9.22 6.95 -24.38
C PRO A 461 8.22 6.51 -23.28
N GLY A 462 7.55 7.48 -22.65
CA GLY A 462 6.82 7.28 -21.39
C GLY A 462 5.80 6.14 -21.36
N GLY A 463 5.42 5.75 -20.15
CA GLY A 463 4.75 4.48 -19.91
C GLY A 463 5.77 3.35 -19.79
N TYR A 464 6.24 3.06 -18.58
CA TYR A 464 7.32 2.12 -18.37
C TYR A 464 6.88 0.66 -18.37
N THR A 465 7.84 -0.21 -18.67
CA THR A 465 7.71 -1.67 -18.73
C THR A 465 8.74 -2.33 -17.80
N TYR A 466 8.56 -3.61 -17.53
CA TYR A 466 9.47 -4.35 -16.66
C TYR A 466 10.91 -4.36 -17.17
N GLY A 467 11.13 -4.29 -18.49
CA GLY A 467 12.46 -4.17 -19.08
C GLY A 467 13.15 -2.83 -18.83
N ASP A 468 12.44 -1.81 -18.33
CA ASP A 468 12.97 -0.49 -17.99
C ASP A 468 13.55 -0.41 -16.57
N PHE A 469 13.40 -1.47 -15.76
CA PHE A 469 13.97 -1.50 -14.41
C PHE A 469 15.48 -1.27 -14.46
N GLY A 470 15.99 -0.41 -13.56
CA GLY A 470 17.38 0.02 -13.54
C GLY A 470 17.73 1.12 -14.55
N LYS A 471 16.77 1.54 -15.39
CA LYS A 471 16.99 2.47 -16.51
C LYS A 471 16.18 3.75 -16.43
N VAL A 472 15.15 3.81 -15.59
CA VAL A 472 14.27 4.99 -15.47
C VAL A 472 15.07 6.20 -14.98
N TYR A 473 15.91 6.01 -13.97
CA TYR A 473 16.88 7.02 -13.56
C TYR A 473 18.18 6.88 -14.36
N GLY A 474 18.68 7.99 -14.90
CA GLY A 474 19.92 7.98 -15.71
C GLY A 474 21.19 7.61 -14.93
N GLY A 475 21.12 7.53 -13.61
CA GLY A 475 22.22 7.15 -12.73
C GLY A 475 22.25 5.68 -12.31
N GLY A 476 21.31 4.84 -12.77
CA GLY A 476 21.19 3.42 -12.39
C GLY A 476 19.88 3.10 -11.66
N PRO A 477 19.78 1.92 -11.03
CA PRO A 477 18.61 1.52 -10.25
C PRO A 477 18.35 2.46 -9.08
N GLU A 478 17.10 2.86 -8.92
CA GLU A 478 16.67 3.82 -7.91
C GLU A 478 15.19 3.58 -7.60
N VAL A 479 14.86 3.36 -6.33
CA VAL A 479 13.54 2.82 -5.93
C VAL A 479 12.38 3.75 -6.30
N HIS A 480 12.54 5.07 -6.25
CA HIS A 480 11.48 6.00 -6.61
C HIS A 480 11.24 5.99 -8.12
N ALA A 481 12.31 5.95 -8.91
CA ALA A 481 12.26 5.91 -10.37
C ALA A 481 11.72 4.56 -10.89
N ASP A 482 12.29 3.45 -10.42
CA ASP A 482 11.87 2.10 -10.83
C ASP A 482 10.49 1.75 -10.27
N GLY A 483 10.07 2.39 -9.17
CA GLY A 483 8.71 2.31 -8.63
C GLY A 483 7.64 2.82 -9.61
N GLU A 484 7.97 3.77 -10.50
CA GLU A 484 7.02 4.26 -11.51
C GLU A 484 6.51 3.13 -12.42
N ILE A 485 7.33 2.10 -12.70
CA ILE A 485 6.93 0.91 -13.46
C ILE A 485 5.76 0.18 -12.77
N TRP A 486 5.87 -0.01 -11.46
CA TRP A 486 4.85 -0.73 -10.69
C TRP A 486 3.62 0.14 -10.46
N ALA A 487 3.79 1.43 -10.14
CA ALA A 487 2.69 2.37 -9.90
C ALA A 487 1.80 2.50 -11.15
N GLU A 488 2.41 2.65 -12.32
CA GLU A 488 1.71 2.71 -13.60
C GLU A 488 1.00 1.38 -13.95
N THR A 489 1.63 0.25 -13.62
CA THR A 489 0.99 -1.07 -13.78
C THR A 489 -0.26 -1.20 -12.91
N LEU A 490 -0.17 -0.78 -11.65
CA LEU A 490 -1.32 -0.79 -10.75
C LEU A 490 -2.40 0.22 -11.15
N TRP A 491 -2.03 1.34 -11.79
CA TRP A 491 -3.00 2.29 -12.34
C TRP A 491 -3.73 1.73 -13.57
N ASP A 492 -3.04 1.01 -14.44
CA ASP A 492 -3.66 0.24 -15.54
C ASP A 492 -4.61 -0.83 -14.98
N LEU A 493 -4.21 -1.53 -13.90
CA LEU A 493 -5.07 -2.52 -13.22
C LEU A 493 -6.32 -1.87 -12.66
N ARG A 494 -6.16 -0.76 -11.91
CA ARG A 494 -7.25 0.08 -11.40
C ARG A 494 -8.23 0.47 -12.50
N THR A 495 -7.72 0.89 -13.65
CA THR A 495 -8.54 1.27 -14.81
C THR A 495 -9.32 0.07 -15.38
N ALA A 496 -8.70 -1.11 -15.39
CA ALA A 496 -9.31 -2.33 -15.94
C ALA A 496 -10.41 -2.93 -15.05
N ILE A 497 -10.26 -2.89 -13.72
CA ILE A 497 -11.15 -3.59 -12.78
C ILE A 497 -11.93 -2.66 -11.84
N GLY A 498 -11.56 -1.37 -11.79
CA GLY A 498 -12.11 -0.38 -10.89
C GLY A 498 -11.36 -0.31 -9.56
N SER A 499 -11.29 0.91 -8.99
CA SER A 499 -10.55 1.20 -7.76
C SER A 499 -10.87 0.26 -6.59
N SER A 500 -12.15 0.06 -6.25
CA SER A 500 -12.49 -0.78 -5.08
C SER A 500 -12.03 -2.23 -5.20
N ASP A 501 -12.07 -2.82 -6.40
CA ASP A 501 -11.54 -4.17 -6.60
C ASP A 501 -10.01 -4.18 -6.65
N ALA A 502 -9.38 -3.14 -7.20
CA ALA A 502 -7.93 -2.97 -7.16
C ALA A 502 -7.40 -2.82 -5.73
N GLU A 503 -7.94 -1.91 -4.92
CA GLU A 503 -7.59 -1.74 -3.48
C GLU A 503 -7.67 -3.09 -2.75
N ARG A 504 -8.76 -3.84 -2.99
CA ARG A 504 -8.97 -5.16 -2.39
C ARG A 504 -7.90 -6.14 -2.79
N LEU A 505 -7.64 -6.31 -4.08
CA LEU A 505 -6.70 -7.31 -4.59
C LEU A 505 -5.26 -6.95 -4.23
N ILE A 506 -4.87 -5.68 -4.37
CA ILE A 506 -3.53 -5.19 -4.05
C ILE A 506 -3.24 -5.34 -2.56
N THR A 507 -4.17 -4.93 -1.68
CA THR A 507 -3.98 -5.10 -0.22
C THR A 507 -3.87 -6.59 0.17
N GLN A 508 -4.70 -7.46 -0.42
CA GLN A 508 -4.64 -8.89 -0.12
C GLN A 508 -3.39 -9.55 -0.71
N ALA A 509 -2.89 -9.09 -1.85
CA ALA A 509 -1.63 -9.53 -2.42
C ALA A 509 -0.46 -9.26 -1.47
N MET A 510 -0.34 -8.04 -0.92
CA MET A 510 0.67 -7.73 0.10
C MET A 510 0.61 -8.67 1.31
N ARG A 511 -0.58 -9.13 1.71
CA ARG A 511 -0.76 -10.09 2.82
C ARG A 511 -0.33 -11.51 2.46
N LEU A 512 -0.37 -11.87 1.18
CA LEU A 512 0.00 -13.19 0.64
C LEU A 512 1.46 -13.25 0.18
N SER A 513 2.07 -12.10 -0.06
CA SER A 513 3.41 -11.95 -0.63
C SER A 513 4.50 -12.52 0.29
N PRO A 514 5.59 -13.10 -0.25
CA PRO A 514 6.77 -13.39 0.54
C PRO A 514 7.45 -12.10 1.05
N ALA A 515 8.37 -12.25 1.99
CA ALA A 515 9.30 -11.18 2.36
C ALA A 515 10.22 -10.85 1.17
N GLU A 516 10.55 -9.57 0.97
CA GLU A 516 11.36 -9.09 -0.15
C GLU A 516 10.88 -9.62 -1.51
N PRO A 517 9.61 -9.35 -1.91
CA PRO A 517 9.05 -9.89 -3.15
C PRO A 517 9.64 -9.22 -4.40
N SER A 518 9.79 -9.98 -5.48
CA SER A 518 9.97 -9.41 -6.82
C SER A 518 8.64 -8.90 -7.38
N PHE A 519 8.67 -8.07 -8.43
CA PHE A 519 7.46 -7.65 -9.16
C PHE A 519 6.64 -8.86 -9.64
N LEU A 520 7.32 -9.95 -10.02
CA LEU A 520 6.65 -11.17 -10.50
C LEU A 520 6.02 -11.97 -9.35
N ASP A 521 6.65 -12.00 -8.17
CA ASP A 521 6.05 -12.61 -6.97
C ASP A 521 4.77 -11.87 -6.59
N GLU A 522 4.80 -10.54 -6.61
CA GLU A 522 3.66 -9.72 -6.27
C GLU A 522 2.54 -9.80 -7.31
N ARG A 523 2.86 -9.82 -8.61
CA ARG A 523 1.87 -10.13 -9.67
C ARG A 523 1.16 -11.45 -9.38
N ASN A 524 1.93 -12.48 -9.02
CA ASN A 524 1.37 -13.80 -8.71
C ASN A 524 0.53 -13.75 -7.43
N ALA A 525 0.90 -12.94 -6.43
CA ALA A 525 0.11 -12.70 -5.23
C ALA A 525 -1.23 -12.00 -5.55
N ILE A 526 -1.26 -11.03 -6.49
CA ILE A 526 -2.50 -10.40 -6.97
C ILE A 526 -3.41 -11.42 -7.67
N LEU A 527 -2.85 -12.31 -8.49
CA LEU A 527 -3.61 -13.41 -9.10
C LEU A 527 -4.17 -14.36 -8.05
N ALA A 528 -3.38 -14.72 -7.03
CA ALA A 528 -3.82 -15.56 -5.93
C ALA A 528 -4.92 -14.88 -5.09
N ALA A 529 -4.82 -13.57 -4.87
CA ALA A 529 -5.86 -12.78 -4.21
C ALA A 529 -7.16 -12.76 -5.03
N ASP A 530 -7.09 -12.64 -6.36
CA ASP A 530 -8.27 -12.74 -7.23
C ASP A 530 -8.87 -14.14 -7.18
N GLU A 531 -8.05 -15.19 -7.26
CA GLU A 531 -8.52 -16.57 -7.17
C GLU A 531 -9.25 -16.84 -5.85
N ALA A 532 -8.67 -16.42 -4.72
CA ALA A 532 -9.30 -16.49 -3.40
C ALA A 532 -10.62 -15.71 -3.32
N ALA A 533 -10.76 -14.66 -4.14
CA ALA A 533 -11.97 -13.87 -4.30
C ALA A 533 -12.99 -14.42 -5.32
N GLY A 534 -12.70 -15.57 -5.95
CA GLY A 534 -13.57 -16.19 -6.95
C GLY A 534 -13.10 -16.05 -8.41
N GLY A 535 -11.89 -15.53 -8.65
CA GLY A 535 -11.19 -15.59 -9.94
C GLY A 535 -11.83 -14.78 -11.06
N THR A 536 -12.42 -13.62 -10.73
CA THR A 536 -13.20 -12.85 -11.72
C THR A 536 -12.31 -12.04 -12.67
N PHE A 537 -11.11 -11.66 -12.21
CA PHE A 537 -10.28 -10.66 -12.87
C PHE A 537 -9.00 -11.22 -13.48
N ALA A 538 -8.71 -12.52 -13.36
CA ALA A 538 -7.50 -13.16 -13.88
C ALA A 538 -7.12 -12.74 -15.31
N ASN A 539 -8.09 -12.68 -16.23
CA ASN A 539 -7.83 -12.22 -17.61
C ASN A 539 -7.43 -10.74 -17.68
N ALA A 540 -8.05 -9.87 -16.89
CA ALA A 540 -7.72 -8.44 -16.85
C ALA A 540 -6.34 -8.23 -16.23
N ILE A 541 -6.04 -8.93 -15.13
CA ILE A 541 -4.72 -8.92 -14.48
C ILE A 541 -3.65 -9.34 -15.48
N TRP A 542 -3.78 -10.52 -16.11
CA TRP A 542 -2.81 -10.97 -17.11
C TRP A 542 -2.67 -10.02 -18.29
N THR A 543 -3.76 -9.40 -18.75
CA THR A 543 -3.70 -8.42 -19.85
C THR A 543 -2.87 -7.19 -19.46
N VAL A 544 -3.10 -6.65 -18.26
CA VAL A 544 -2.38 -5.46 -17.76
C VAL A 544 -0.91 -5.79 -17.54
N PHE A 545 -0.62 -6.84 -16.78
CA PHE A 545 0.76 -7.21 -16.46
C PHE A 545 1.56 -7.59 -17.71
N ALA A 546 0.97 -8.36 -18.64
CA ALA A 546 1.64 -8.67 -19.90
C ALA A 546 1.91 -7.40 -20.72
N LYS A 547 0.98 -6.43 -20.79
CA LYS A 547 1.21 -5.16 -21.48
C LYS A 547 2.38 -4.36 -20.88
N ARG A 548 2.62 -4.50 -19.57
CA ARG A 548 3.71 -3.86 -18.82
C ARG A 548 5.00 -4.70 -18.77
N GLY A 549 5.13 -5.72 -19.62
CA GLY A 549 6.33 -6.56 -19.68
C GLY A 549 6.41 -7.64 -18.59
N MET A 550 5.39 -7.79 -17.76
CA MET A 550 5.29 -8.82 -16.71
C MET A 550 4.36 -9.97 -17.13
N GLY A 551 4.48 -10.42 -18.38
CA GLY A 551 3.76 -11.53 -18.96
C GLY A 551 4.16 -12.89 -18.39
N TYR A 552 3.52 -13.95 -18.88
CA TYR A 552 3.63 -15.29 -18.30
C TYR A 552 5.07 -15.82 -18.29
N TYR A 553 5.89 -15.45 -19.28
CA TYR A 553 7.29 -15.88 -19.38
C TYR A 553 8.31 -14.84 -18.93
N ALA A 554 7.86 -13.74 -18.33
CA ALA A 554 8.77 -12.78 -17.71
C ALA A 554 9.58 -13.50 -16.63
N SER A 555 10.83 -13.09 -16.42
CA SER A 555 11.70 -13.75 -15.46
C SER A 555 12.57 -12.76 -14.70
N THR A 556 12.94 -13.17 -13.51
CA THR A 556 13.87 -12.49 -12.62
C THR A 556 14.68 -13.54 -11.88
N THR A 557 15.93 -13.25 -11.50
CA THR A 557 16.70 -14.18 -10.66
C THR A 557 16.40 -14.05 -9.17
N SER A 558 15.99 -12.87 -8.71
CA SER A 558 15.61 -12.59 -7.32
C SER A 558 14.88 -11.24 -7.26
N SER A 559 14.42 -10.87 -6.08
CA SER A 559 13.86 -9.54 -5.81
C SER A 559 14.88 -8.40 -5.84
N ASP A 560 16.16 -8.71 -5.94
CA ASP A 560 17.22 -7.73 -6.17
C ASP A 560 17.62 -7.61 -7.65
N ASP A 561 17.11 -8.45 -8.56
CA ASP A 561 17.49 -8.39 -9.97
C ASP A 561 17.12 -7.02 -10.59
N ILE A 562 18.14 -6.22 -10.86
CA ILE A 562 18.02 -4.88 -11.45
C ILE A 562 17.94 -4.90 -12.98
N ALA A 563 18.09 -6.07 -13.59
CA ALA A 563 18.00 -6.25 -15.04
C ALA A 563 17.07 -7.42 -15.35
N PRO A 564 15.80 -7.35 -14.91
CA PRO A 564 14.85 -8.41 -15.13
C PRO A 564 14.48 -8.53 -16.60
N VAL A 565 13.87 -9.66 -16.93
CA VAL A 565 13.51 -10.00 -18.30
C VAL A 565 12.02 -9.84 -18.49
N GLU A 566 11.65 -8.91 -19.36
CA GLU A 566 10.27 -8.73 -19.75
C GLU A 566 9.75 -9.77 -20.74
N ASP A 567 8.44 -10.00 -20.69
CA ASP A 567 7.67 -10.78 -21.64
C ASP A 567 6.27 -10.16 -21.76
N PHE A 568 5.72 -10.15 -22.97
CA PHE A 568 4.39 -9.58 -23.23
C PHE A 568 3.33 -10.66 -23.48
N SER A 569 3.64 -11.92 -23.19
CA SER A 569 2.79 -13.03 -23.56
C SER A 569 1.73 -13.29 -22.49
N PRO A 570 0.46 -13.54 -22.87
CA PRO A 570 -0.53 -14.04 -21.93
C PRO A 570 -0.19 -15.49 -21.51
N PRO A 571 -0.87 -16.02 -20.48
CA PRO A 571 -0.78 -17.43 -20.15
C PRO A 571 -1.11 -18.32 -21.35
N PRO A 572 -0.38 -19.43 -21.54
CA PRO A 572 -0.70 -20.38 -22.59
C PRO A 572 -2.07 -21.03 -22.33
N GLY A 573 -2.83 -21.24 -23.40
CA GLY A 573 -4.06 -22.02 -23.36
C GLY A 573 -3.82 -23.47 -22.93
N LEU A 574 -4.85 -24.08 -22.33
CA LEU A 574 -4.79 -25.50 -21.92
C LEU A 574 -4.49 -26.44 -23.10
N ASN A 575 -4.93 -26.06 -24.31
CA ASN A 575 -4.78 -26.85 -25.53
C ASN A 575 -3.71 -26.29 -26.48
N ASP A 576 -2.91 -25.32 -26.04
CA ASP A 576 -1.81 -24.82 -26.87
C ASP A 576 -0.85 -25.97 -27.16
N PRO A 577 -0.39 -26.15 -28.41
CA PRO A 577 0.58 -27.19 -28.74
C PRO A 577 1.83 -27.03 -27.88
N ARG A 578 2.39 -28.15 -27.40
CA ARG A 578 3.55 -28.16 -26.49
C ARG A 578 4.65 -29.04 -27.04
N GLY A 579 5.88 -28.68 -26.75
CA GLY A 579 7.08 -29.46 -27.04
C GLY A 579 7.94 -29.65 -25.79
N THR A 580 9.18 -30.02 -26.03
CA THR A 580 10.22 -30.18 -25.02
C THR A 580 11.42 -29.31 -25.38
N LEU A 581 12.00 -28.62 -24.40
CA LEU A 581 13.31 -27.97 -24.54
C LEU A 581 14.33 -28.79 -23.75
N ALA A 582 15.37 -29.28 -24.39
CA ALA A 582 16.41 -30.08 -23.73
C ALA A 582 17.79 -29.68 -24.25
N GLY A 583 18.84 -30.00 -23.53
CA GLY A 583 20.21 -29.73 -23.98
C GLY A 583 21.22 -30.01 -22.89
N ARG A 584 22.44 -29.53 -23.07
CA ARG A 584 23.54 -29.59 -22.10
C ARG A 584 24.02 -28.22 -21.69
N VAL A 585 24.32 -28.05 -20.41
CA VAL A 585 25.05 -26.89 -19.88
C VAL A 585 26.50 -27.31 -19.64
N ILE A 586 27.44 -26.61 -20.27
CA ILE A 586 28.89 -26.90 -20.24
C ILE A 586 29.69 -25.62 -19.97
N ASP A 587 30.95 -25.76 -19.58
CA ASP A 587 31.94 -24.67 -19.61
C ASP A 587 32.66 -24.60 -20.98
N PRO A 588 33.50 -23.58 -21.24
CA PRO A 588 34.23 -23.47 -22.51
C PRO A 588 35.22 -24.60 -22.77
N ALA A 589 35.60 -25.37 -21.74
CA ALA A 589 36.44 -26.56 -21.87
C ALA A 589 35.61 -27.83 -22.22
N GLY A 590 34.28 -27.71 -22.30
CA GLY A 590 33.36 -28.81 -22.56
C GLY A 590 33.00 -29.63 -21.31
N THR A 591 33.38 -29.18 -20.12
CA THR A 591 33.04 -29.84 -18.86
C THR A 591 31.56 -29.65 -18.56
N PRO A 592 30.80 -30.72 -18.27
CA PRO A 592 29.39 -30.59 -17.90
C PRO A 592 29.21 -29.88 -16.55
N LEU A 593 28.24 -28.95 -16.50
CA LEU A 593 27.92 -28.16 -15.31
C LEU A 593 26.70 -28.73 -14.60
N ALA A 594 26.96 -29.69 -13.70
CA ALA A 594 25.93 -30.26 -12.83
C ALA A 594 25.35 -29.20 -11.89
N GLY A 595 24.03 -29.19 -11.70
CA GLY A 595 23.34 -28.22 -10.84
C GLY A 595 23.03 -26.88 -11.51
N ALA A 596 23.45 -26.66 -12.76
CA ALA A 596 23.07 -25.46 -13.51
C ALA A 596 21.55 -25.38 -13.66
N LYS A 597 20.96 -24.21 -13.39
CA LYS A 597 19.53 -23.95 -13.50
C LYS A 597 19.20 -23.38 -14.87
N VAL A 598 18.21 -23.97 -15.53
CA VAL A 598 17.63 -23.49 -16.79
C VAL A 598 16.18 -23.11 -16.54
N THR A 599 15.84 -21.84 -16.76
CA THR A 599 14.53 -21.26 -16.45
C THR A 599 13.89 -20.68 -17.70
N LEU A 600 12.59 -20.93 -17.88
CA LEU A 600 11.75 -20.34 -18.92
C LEU A 600 10.38 -19.96 -18.32
N GLY A 601 10.22 -18.69 -17.96
CA GLY A 601 9.08 -18.25 -17.16
C GLY A 601 8.97 -19.05 -15.85
N PRO A 602 7.82 -19.68 -15.55
CA PRO A 602 7.66 -20.50 -14.34
C PRO A 602 8.28 -21.89 -14.45
N LEU A 603 8.80 -22.29 -15.61
CA LEU A 603 9.37 -23.62 -15.82
C LEU A 603 10.85 -23.62 -15.44
N VAL A 604 11.28 -24.57 -14.61
CA VAL A 604 12.67 -24.70 -14.14
C VAL A 604 13.15 -26.14 -14.34
N ALA A 605 14.36 -26.29 -14.87
CA ALA A 605 15.10 -27.54 -14.94
C ALA A 605 16.48 -27.37 -14.30
N VAL A 606 17.01 -28.44 -13.72
CA VAL A 606 18.37 -28.49 -13.17
C VAL A 606 19.18 -29.49 -13.98
N ALA A 607 20.35 -29.08 -14.43
CA ALA A 607 21.26 -29.93 -15.19
C ALA A 607 21.80 -31.07 -14.33
N GLY A 608 21.76 -32.30 -14.85
CA GLY A 608 22.31 -33.49 -14.21
C GLY A 608 23.84 -33.53 -14.22
N ALA A 609 24.42 -34.62 -13.70
CA ALA A 609 25.88 -34.80 -13.63
C ALA A 609 26.58 -34.77 -15.00
N ASP A 610 25.86 -35.12 -16.08
CA ASP A 610 26.35 -35.06 -17.46
C ASP A 610 25.99 -33.73 -18.16
N GLY A 611 25.55 -32.73 -17.40
CA GLY A 611 25.16 -31.40 -17.85
C GLY A 611 23.80 -31.35 -18.52
N ARG A 612 23.09 -32.48 -18.70
CA ARG A 612 21.82 -32.50 -19.41
C ARG A 612 20.67 -31.95 -18.59
N TYR A 613 19.79 -31.19 -19.23
CA TYR A 613 18.54 -30.70 -18.65
C TYR A 613 17.36 -30.96 -19.61
N THR A 614 16.14 -30.94 -19.08
CA THR A 614 14.91 -31.10 -19.89
C THR A 614 13.76 -30.33 -19.25
N LEU A 615 13.12 -29.47 -20.03
CA LEU A 615 11.87 -28.79 -19.75
C LEU A 615 10.77 -29.41 -20.64
N VAL A 616 9.81 -30.09 -20.04
CA VAL A 616 8.70 -30.74 -20.74
C VAL A 616 7.44 -29.86 -20.74
N GLY A 617 6.56 -30.05 -21.72
CA GLY A 617 5.29 -29.35 -21.78
C GLY A 617 5.42 -27.85 -22.08
N VAL A 618 6.53 -27.44 -22.71
CA VAL A 618 6.81 -26.05 -23.05
C VAL A 618 5.94 -25.66 -24.24
N PRO A 619 5.11 -24.61 -24.16
CA PRO A 619 4.27 -24.19 -25.29
C PRO A 619 5.10 -23.91 -26.55
N ALA A 620 4.58 -24.32 -27.70
CA ALA A 620 5.29 -24.23 -28.96
C ALA A 620 5.28 -22.80 -29.48
N ARG A 621 6.41 -22.09 -29.36
CA ARG A 621 6.63 -20.72 -29.83
C ARG A 621 8.10 -20.34 -29.79
N ALA A 622 8.41 -19.17 -30.35
CA ALA A 622 9.67 -18.48 -30.10
C ALA A 622 9.64 -17.79 -28.73
N TYR A 623 10.72 -17.96 -27.98
CA TYR A 623 11.01 -17.33 -26.70
C TYR A 623 12.23 -16.47 -26.86
N ALA A 624 12.17 -15.23 -26.38
CA ALA A 624 13.29 -14.31 -26.45
C ALA A 624 14.43 -14.71 -25.48
N ASN A 625 14.06 -15.26 -24.31
CA ASN A 625 14.98 -15.45 -23.20
C ASN A 625 14.72 -16.77 -22.47
N VAL A 626 15.64 -17.72 -22.61
CA VAL A 626 15.86 -18.85 -21.70
C VAL A 626 17.03 -18.48 -20.81
N THR A 627 16.79 -18.42 -19.51
CA THR A 627 17.80 -18.00 -18.53
C THR A 627 18.56 -19.20 -18.01
N VAL A 628 19.89 -19.16 -18.10
CA VAL A 628 20.75 -20.26 -17.64
C VAL A 628 21.77 -19.70 -16.66
N SER A 629 21.89 -20.34 -15.49
CA SER A 629 22.78 -19.89 -14.42
C SER A 629 23.43 -21.07 -13.69
N ALA A 630 24.65 -20.88 -13.20
CA ALA A 630 25.34 -21.83 -12.34
C ALA A 630 26.26 -21.09 -11.36
N PRO A 631 26.49 -21.60 -10.14
CA PRO A 631 27.40 -20.95 -9.18
C PRO A 631 28.82 -20.81 -9.75
N GLY A 632 29.38 -19.61 -9.70
CA GLY A 632 30.70 -19.29 -10.26
C GLY A 632 30.71 -19.00 -11.76
N TYR A 633 29.55 -18.92 -12.40
CA TYR A 633 29.43 -18.68 -13.84
C TYR A 633 28.52 -17.48 -14.12
N ASP A 634 28.77 -16.81 -15.22
CA ASP A 634 27.93 -15.70 -15.67
C ASP A 634 26.57 -16.23 -16.10
N ARG A 635 25.52 -15.51 -15.70
CA ARG A 635 24.14 -15.75 -16.16
C ARG A 635 24.05 -15.43 -17.66
N VAL A 636 23.41 -16.31 -18.43
CA VAL A 636 23.21 -16.10 -19.88
C VAL A 636 21.73 -16.19 -20.23
N LEU A 637 21.30 -15.33 -21.16
CA LEU A 637 19.94 -15.28 -21.71
C LEU A 637 20.03 -15.67 -23.19
N LEU A 638 19.26 -16.68 -23.61
CA LEU A 638 19.33 -17.22 -24.96
C LEU A 638 17.93 -17.34 -25.59
N PRO A 639 17.73 -16.94 -26.86
CA PRO A 639 16.48 -17.20 -27.54
C PRO A 639 16.31 -18.71 -27.84
N ALA A 640 15.08 -19.19 -27.83
CA ALA A 640 14.75 -20.57 -28.20
C ALA A 640 13.41 -20.67 -28.91
N THR A 641 13.30 -21.52 -29.92
CA THR A 641 12.02 -21.82 -30.58
C THR A 641 11.63 -23.26 -30.29
N VAL A 642 10.57 -23.43 -29.51
CA VAL A 642 10.02 -24.76 -29.19
C VAL A 642 8.98 -25.12 -30.24
N ALA A 643 9.17 -26.26 -30.89
CA ALA A 643 8.21 -26.82 -31.84
C ALA A 643 7.19 -27.72 -31.14
N ALA A 644 5.97 -27.79 -31.68
CA ALA A 644 4.92 -28.68 -31.17
C ALA A 644 5.33 -30.15 -31.32
N ASP A 645 5.04 -30.96 -30.29
CA ASP A 645 5.25 -32.40 -30.26
C ASP A 645 6.69 -32.85 -30.59
N ALA A 646 7.66 -31.95 -30.40
CA ALA A 646 9.05 -32.15 -30.73
C ALA A 646 9.98 -31.73 -29.58
N THR A 647 11.22 -32.22 -29.62
CA THR A 647 12.29 -31.77 -28.72
C THR A 647 13.18 -30.76 -29.45
N THR A 648 13.20 -29.53 -28.96
CA THR A 648 14.20 -28.52 -29.36
C THR A 648 15.45 -28.72 -28.52
N THR A 649 16.61 -28.81 -29.17
CA THR A 649 17.91 -28.87 -28.50
C THR A 649 18.48 -27.47 -28.30
N LEU A 650 18.86 -27.12 -27.06
CA LEU A 650 19.55 -25.89 -26.71
C LEU A 650 20.74 -26.21 -25.79
N ASP A 651 21.91 -26.40 -26.38
CA ASP A 651 23.16 -26.53 -25.65
C ASP A 651 23.70 -25.14 -25.28
N VAL A 652 24.24 -25.01 -24.07
CA VAL A 652 24.61 -23.75 -23.46
C VAL A 652 26.02 -23.83 -22.89
N THR A 653 26.86 -22.88 -23.27
CA THR A 653 28.20 -22.72 -22.69
C THR A 653 28.19 -21.52 -21.75
N LEU A 654 28.50 -21.72 -20.47
CA LEU A 654 28.59 -20.63 -19.49
C LEU A 654 30.05 -20.21 -19.27
N ARG A 655 30.31 -18.90 -19.21
CA ARG A 655 31.64 -18.34 -18.88
C ARG A 655 31.85 -18.38 -17.37
N ARG A 656 33.01 -18.84 -16.90
CA ARG A 656 33.33 -18.93 -15.47
C ARG A 656 33.90 -17.60 -14.97
N ASN A 657 33.24 -16.97 -14.00
CA ASN A 657 33.80 -15.87 -13.23
C ASN A 657 34.55 -16.44 -12.02
N TRP A 658 35.87 -16.34 -12.02
CA TRP A 658 36.72 -16.86 -10.94
C TRP A 658 36.69 -16.02 -9.67
N ALA A 659 36.25 -14.76 -9.74
CA ALA A 659 36.05 -13.92 -8.59
C ALA A 659 34.68 -14.13 -7.94
N ALA A 660 33.72 -14.77 -8.62
CA ALA A 660 32.38 -14.95 -8.07
C ALA A 660 32.37 -15.74 -6.75
N GLN A 661 31.78 -15.16 -5.71
CA GLN A 661 31.62 -15.77 -4.39
C GLN A 661 30.83 -17.08 -4.48
N SER A 662 29.79 -17.12 -5.33
CA SER A 662 29.01 -18.34 -5.61
C SER A 662 29.89 -19.48 -6.17
N GLY A 663 31.02 -19.15 -6.79
CA GLY A 663 32.05 -20.07 -7.29
C GLY A 663 33.15 -20.42 -6.30
N GLY A 664 33.04 -19.97 -5.05
CA GLY A 664 33.98 -20.26 -3.96
C GLY A 664 35.13 -19.26 -3.81
N ALA A 665 35.06 -18.10 -4.48
CA ALA A 665 36.00 -17.01 -4.21
C ALA A 665 35.70 -16.34 -2.86
N MET A 666 36.71 -15.71 -2.28
CA MET A 666 36.59 -14.95 -1.03
C MET A 666 37.24 -13.58 -1.21
N ALA A 667 36.72 -12.56 -0.54
CA ALA A 667 37.34 -11.24 -0.47
C ALA A 667 37.70 -10.91 0.99
N THR A 668 38.79 -10.15 1.17
CA THR A 668 39.22 -9.63 2.47
C THR A 668 39.82 -8.23 2.31
N GLY A 669 39.58 -7.37 3.29
CA GLY A 669 40.09 -6.00 3.28
C GLY A 669 39.16 -5.07 2.52
N GLY A 670 39.07 -3.81 2.95
CA GLY A 670 37.99 -2.92 2.50
C GLY A 670 36.65 -3.16 3.22
N ASP A 671 36.64 -3.98 4.29
CA ASP A 671 35.43 -4.39 5.00
C ASP A 671 35.00 -3.42 6.12
N GLU A 672 35.44 -2.16 6.05
CA GLU A 672 35.07 -1.12 7.03
C GLU A 672 33.55 -0.97 7.20
N LEU A 673 32.79 -1.24 6.14
CA LEU A 673 31.32 -1.17 6.11
C LEU A 673 30.63 -2.54 5.95
N ALA A 674 31.34 -3.65 6.22
CA ALA A 674 30.76 -4.99 6.08
C ALA A 674 29.57 -5.25 7.02
N ALA A 675 29.55 -4.62 8.21
CA ALA A 675 28.43 -4.73 9.15
C ALA A 675 27.14 -4.10 8.61
N GLN A 676 27.27 -3.16 7.66
CA GLN A 676 26.18 -2.50 6.96
C GLN A 676 25.79 -3.22 5.66
N GLY A 677 26.40 -4.38 5.36
CA GLY A 677 26.18 -5.12 4.13
C GLY A 677 27.02 -4.66 2.94
N CYS A 678 27.91 -3.68 3.13
CA CYS A 678 28.67 -3.04 2.05
C CYS A 678 30.17 -3.39 2.06
N GLY A 679 30.47 -4.62 2.48
CA GLY A 679 31.85 -5.12 2.54
C GLY A 679 32.39 -5.53 1.17
N SER A 680 33.64 -5.98 1.14
CA SER A 680 34.33 -6.37 -0.10
C SER A 680 33.68 -7.55 -0.84
N LEU A 681 32.92 -8.40 -0.13
CA LEU A 681 32.16 -9.48 -0.75
C LEU A 681 31.06 -8.97 -1.70
N ALA A 682 30.51 -7.79 -1.44
CA ALA A 682 29.47 -7.20 -2.28
C ALA A 682 29.95 -6.82 -3.68
N ALA A 683 31.27 -6.73 -3.90
CA ALA A 683 31.84 -6.52 -5.23
C ALA A 683 32.10 -7.82 -6.00
N ILE A 684 31.82 -9.00 -5.43
CA ILE A 684 32.11 -10.28 -6.08
C ILE A 684 30.96 -11.29 -5.95
N ASP A 685 29.78 -10.86 -5.52
CA ASP A 685 28.62 -11.72 -5.32
C ASP A 685 27.79 -11.92 -6.60
N GLN A 686 28.21 -11.31 -7.72
CA GLN A 686 27.49 -11.25 -9.00
C GLN A 686 26.14 -10.56 -8.87
N HIS A 687 26.05 -9.60 -7.95
CA HIS A 687 24.83 -8.91 -7.63
C HIS A 687 24.99 -7.39 -7.82
N PRO A 688 24.61 -6.85 -8.99
CA PRO A 688 24.90 -5.45 -9.33
C PRO A 688 24.06 -4.43 -8.55
N GLY A 689 23.12 -4.87 -7.68
CA GLY A 689 22.39 -4.01 -6.74
C GLY A 689 23.11 -3.79 -5.41
N THR A 690 24.17 -4.54 -5.12
CA THR A 690 25.03 -4.36 -3.94
C THR A 690 26.35 -3.72 -4.35
N ALA A 691 27.06 -3.12 -3.39
CA ALA A 691 28.36 -2.52 -3.64
C ALA A 691 29.30 -2.69 -2.46
N TRP A 692 30.58 -2.86 -2.77
CA TRP A 692 31.66 -2.63 -1.83
C TRP A 692 31.83 -1.12 -1.64
N SER A 693 31.59 -0.62 -0.43
CA SER A 693 31.83 0.77 -0.05
C SER A 693 32.89 0.87 1.04
N THR A 694 33.80 1.83 0.91
CA THR A 694 34.89 2.07 1.86
C THR A 694 35.14 3.56 2.05
N PRO A 695 35.53 4.04 3.25
CA PRO A 695 35.89 5.44 3.45
C PRO A 695 36.98 5.94 2.50
N THR A 696 36.81 7.15 1.97
CA THR A 696 37.77 7.83 1.10
C THR A 696 39.13 7.97 1.79
N SER A 697 40.20 7.65 1.06
CA SER A 697 41.57 7.60 1.58
C SER A 697 42.55 8.14 0.55
N ALA A 698 43.48 8.99 0.98
CA ALA A 698 44.55 9.51 0.11
C ALA A 698 45.49 8.40 -0.42
N ALA A 699 45.57 7.26 0.29
CA ALA A 699 46.34 6.10 -0.14
C ALA A 699 45.54 5.13 -1.05
N GLY A 700 44.25 5.42 -1.30
CA GLY A 700 43.31 4.44 -1.80
C GLY A 700 42.96 3.37 -0.76
N LYS A 701 42.07 2.46 -1.14
CA LYS A 701 41.62 1.32 -0.34
C LYS A 701 41.56 0.08 -1.20
N ALA A 702 41.97 -1.05 -0.63
CA ALA A 702 42.13 -2.28 -1.39
C ALA A 702 41.41 -3.46 -0.75
N MET A 703 40.77 -4.26 -1.60
CA MET A 703 40.36 -5.62 -1.28
C MET A 703 41.32 -6.61 -1.92
N VAL A 704 41.46 -7.78 -1.30
CA VAL A 704 42.17 -8.94 -1.85
C VAL A 704 41.17 -10.06 -2.08
N VAL A 705 40.97 -10.41 -3.35
CA VAL A 705 40.17 -11.53 -3.80
C VAL A 705 41.05 -12.77 -3.88
N THR A 706 40.67 -13.82 -3.15
CA THR A 706 41.26 -15.15 -3.24
C THR A 706 40.43 -16.01 -4.20
N LEU A 707 41.02 -16.38 -5.34
CA LEU A 707 40.37 -17.23 -6.33
C LEU A 707 40.29 -18.68 -5.84
N PRO A 708 39.29 -19.48 -6.24
CA PRO A 708 39.14 -20.86 -5.77
C PRO A 708 40.19 -21.82 -6.34
N ALA A 709 40.82 -21.49 -7.47
CA ALA A 709 41.99 -22.19 -8.02
C ALA A 709 43.05 -21.20 -8.52
N THR A 710 44.26 -21.70 -8.71
CA THR A 710 45.31 -20.94 -9.42
C THR A 710 45.08 -21.03 -10.91
N ILE A 711 45.02 -19.89 -11.60
CA ILE A 711 44.65 -19.81 -13.01
C ILE A 711 45.58 -18.89 -13.80
N THR A 712 45.46 -18.98 -15.13
CA THR A 712 45.94 -17.92 -16.03
C THR A 712 44.77 -16.98 -16.32
N VAL A 713 44.89 -15.74 -15.87
CA VAL A 713 43.92 -14.67 -16.10
C VAL A 713 44.15 -14.05 -17.48
N ASP A 714 43.09 -13.88 -18.26
CA ASP A 714 43.13 -13.18 -19.55
C ASP A 714 42.70 -11.70 -19.46
N HIS A 715 41.65 -11.41 -18.72
CA HIS A 715 41.14 -10.08 -18.44
C HIS A 715 40.36 -10.04 -17.11
N PHE A 716 40.12 -8.83 -16.64
CA PHE A 716 39.16 -8.54 -15.59
C PHE A 716 37.94 -7.82 -16.19
N GLU A 717 36.84 -7.81 -15.47
CA GLU A 717 35.78 -6.83 -15.70
C GLU A 717 35.50 -6.09 -14.39
N VAL A 718 35.22 -4.79 -14.49
CA VAL A 718 34.96 -3.91 -13.34
C VAL A 718 33.72 -3.10 -13.64
N ASP A 719 32.79 -3.08 -12.70
CA ASP A 719 31.73 -2.09 -12.63
C ASP A 719 32.10 -1.03 -11.57
N PRO A 720 32.45 0.20 -11.97
CA PRO A 720 32.85 1.27 -11.07
C PRO A 720 31.66 1.99 -10.41
N GLY A 721 30.46 1.43 -10.48
CA GLY A 721 29.24 1.99 -9.90
C GLY A 721 29.32 2.22 -8.39
N GLU A 722 28.53 3.19 -7.93
CA GLU A 722 28.20 3.46 -6.54
C GLU A 722 27.11 2.54 -6.00
N GLY A 723 27.03 2.41 -4.67
CA GLY A 723 25.93 1.68 -4.02
C GLY A 723 25.89 1.98 -2.53
N CYS A 724 25.33 1.08 -1.70
CA CYS A 724 25.29 1.26 -0.24
C CYS A 724 24.55 2.56 0.23
N GLY A 725 23.68 3.13 -0.61
CA GLY A 725 22.99 4.40 -0.31
C GLY A 725 23.83 5.66 -0.58
N ASP A 726 25.02 5.52 -1.15
CA ASP A 726 25.89 6.64 -1.51
C ASP A 726 25.51 7.27 -2.86
N LEU A 727 25.84 8.55 -3.02
CA LEU A 727 25.57 9.29 -4.25
C LEU A 727 26.61 8.97 -5.34
N SER A 728 26.27 9.32 -6.58
CA SER A 728 27.13 9.18 -7.76
C SER A 728 28.58 9.69 -7.65
N SER A 729 28.84 10.63 -6.73
CA SER A 729 30.18 11.13 -6.44
C SER A 729 31.11 10.10 -5.80
N ALA A 730 30.58 9.04 -5.17
CA ALA A 730 31.31 7.96 -4.52
C ALA A 730 31.86 6.89 -5.50
N ALA A 731 31.29 6.80 -6.70
CA ALA A 731 31.72 5.85 -7.73
C ALA A 731 33.24 5.87 -7.98
N ALA A 732 33.85 4.69 -8.09
CA ALA A 732 35.27 4.54 -8.40
C ALA A 732 35.64 5.26 -9.71
N LYS A 733 36.68 6.09 -9.66
CA LYS A 733 37.23 6.75 -10.85
C LYS A 733 38.48 6.05 -11.33
N ASP A 734 39.48 5.92 -10.45
CA ASP A 734 40.75 5.28 -10.75
C ASP A 734 40.86 3.96 -9.98
N VAL A 735 41.07 2.85 -10.69
CA VAL A 735 41.24 1.51 -10.10
C VAL A 735 42.58 0.93 -10.51
N ARG A 736 43.29 0.36 -9.54
CA ARG A 736 44.52 -0.42 -9.75
C ARG A 736 44.28 -1.88 -9.41
N ILE A 737 44.69 -2.78 -10.31
CA ILE A 737 44.55 -4.23 -10.14
C ILE A 737 45.95 -4.84 -10.14
N GLU A 738 46.21 -5.67 -9.13
CA GLU A 738 47.46 -6.38 -8.95
C GLU A 738 47.20 -7.87 -8.79
N THR A 739 48.08 -8.72 -9.30
CA THR A 739 47.96 -10.18 -9.22
C THR A 739 49.10 -10.79 -8.42
N SER A 740 48.83 -11.94 -7.81
CA SER A 740 49.82 -12.69 -7.04
C SER A 740 49.52 -14.20 -7.02
N ALA A 741 50.58 -15.00 -6.91
CA ALA A 741 50.49 -16.43 -6.65
C ALA A 741 50.39 -16.76 -5.14
N ASP A 742 50.90 -15.88 -4.27
CA ASP A 742 51.16 -16.16 -2.85
C ASP A 742 50.69 -15.07 -1.86
N ALA A 743 50.06 -14.00 -2.37
CA ALA A 743 49.60 -12.83 -1.63
C ALA A 743 50.70 -11.97 -0.98
N SER A 744 51.98 -12.27 -1.23
CA SER A 744 53.13 -11.51 -0.71
C SER A 744 53.86 -10.74 -1.81
N SER A 745 53.99 -11.33 -2.99
CA SER A 745 54.63 -10.73 -4.16
C SER A 745 53.58 -10.32 -5.17
N TRP A 746 53.50 -9.03 -5.48
CA TRP A 746 52.42 -8.45 -6.29
C TRP A 746 52.95 -7.83 -7.57
N THR A 747 52.28 -8.14 -8.69
CA THR A 747 52.54 -7.54 -10.00
C THR A 747 51.37 -6.66 -10.38
N VAL A 748 51.63 -5.41 -10.80
CA VAL A 748 50.56 -4.56 -11.35
C VAL A 748 50.08 -5.16 -12.67
N ALA A 749 48.85 -5.66 -12.66
CA ALA A 749 48.22 -6.27 -13.81
C ALA A 749 47.48 -5.24 -14.66
N ALA A 750 46.88 -4.24 -14.02
CA ALA A 750 46.21 -3.14 -14.72
C ALA A 750 46.11 -1.87 -13.87
N THR A 751 45.95 -0.74 -14.53
CA THR A 751 45.43 0.51 -13.93
C THR A 751 44.48 1.12 -14.95
N ARG A 752 43.29 1.53 -14.51
CA ARG A 752 42.26 2.08 -15.39
C ARG A 752 41.55 3.26 -14.73
N THR A 753 41.33 4.29 -15.53
CA THR A 753 40.44 5.41 -15.22
C THR A 753 39.13 5.20 -15.95
N PHE A 754 38.02 5.18 -15.22
CA PHE A 754 36.68 5.04 -15.78
C PHE A 754 36.05 6.41 -16.04
N THR A 755 35.10 6.47 -16.96
CA THR A 755 34.23 7.61 -17.24
C THR A 755 32.85 7.44 -16.60
N ASN A 756 32.06 8.52 -16.53
CA ASN A 756 30.74 8.46 -15.89
C ASN A 756 29.76 7.51 -16.63
N ALA A 757 29.94 7.35 -17.94
CA ALA A 757 29.12 6.47 -18.78
C ALA A 757 29.44 4.98 -18.58
N GLU A 758 30.52 4.65 -17.90
CA GLU A 758 30.97 3.27 -17.66
C GLU A 758 30.49 2.72 -16.31
N ARG A 759 29.65 3.44 -15.56
CA ARG A 759 29.09 2.96 -14.28
C ARG A 759 27.86 2.08 -14.51
N HIS A 760 27.59 1.20 -13.54
CA HIS A 760 26.46 0.27 -13.54
C HIS A 760 26.49 -0.67 -14.75
N GLN A 761 27.70 -1.00 -15.19
CA GLN A 761 27.98 -1.96 -16.24
C GLN A 761 29.38 -2.57 -16.06
N LEU A 762 29.54 -3.85 -16.41
CA LEU A 762 30.84 -4.51 -16.41
C LEU A 762 31.69 -4.04 -17.59
N ASN A 763 32.87 -3.50 -17.28
CA ASN A 763 33.79 -2.99 -18.29
C ASN A 763 35.08 -3.83 -18.33
N VAL A 764 35.44 -4.31 -19.53
CA VAL A 764 36.64 -5.12 -19.76
C VAL A 764 37.93 -4.34 -19.44
N VAL A 765 38.76 -4.89 -18.56
CA VAL A 765 40.10 -4.40 -18.21
C VAL A 765 41.13 -5.44 -18.63
N GLY A 766 41.95 -5.11 -19.63
CA GLY A 766 43.02 -5.99 -20.10
C GLY A 766 44.13 -6.20 -19.06
N VAL A 767 44.81 -7.35 -19.15
CA VAL A 767 45.92 -7.72 -18.26
C VAL A 767 47.27 -7.43 -18.93
N ALA A 768 48.18 -6.78 -18.20
CA ALA A 768 49.54 -6.53 -18.66
C ALA A 768 50.30 -7.84 -18.96
N ALA A 769 51.18 -7.82 -19.97
CA ALA A 769 51.91 -9.00 -20.40
C ALA A 769 52.66 -9.69 -19.23
N GLY A 770 52.43 -10.99 -19.05
CA GLY A 770 53.02 -11.80 -17.98
C GLY A 770 52.31 -11.71 -16.62
N ALA A 771 51.57 -10.63 -16.34
CA ALA A 771 50.89 -10.43 -15.06
C ALA A 771 49.68 -11.35 -14.85
N GLY A 772 49.17 -11.98 -15.92
CA GLY A 772 48.05 -12.92 -15.85
C GLY A 772 48.43 -14.35 -15.52
N THR A 773 49.71 -14.70 -15.39
CA THR A 773 50.14 -16.09 -15.20
C THR A 773 50.21 -16.49 -13.72
N ASN A 774 49.79 -17.72 -13.41
CA ASN A 774 49.89 -18.31 -12.05
C ASN A 774 49.22 -17.46 -10.95
N VAL A 775 48.00 -16.99 -11.20
CA VAL A 775 47.27 -16.08 -10.30
C VAL A 775 46.37 -16.88 -9.36
N ARG A 776 46.57 -16.68 -8.06
CA ARG A 776 45.67 -17.18 -6.98
C ARG A 776 44.98 -16.03 -6.25
N TYR A 777 45.62 -14.86 -6.20
CA TYR A 777 45.14 -13.68 -5.50
C TYR A 777 45.11 -12.48 -6.43
N VAL A 778 44.08 -11.67 -6.31
CA VAL A 778 43.93 -10.42 -7.03
C VAL A 778 43.66 -9.31 -6.01
N ARG A 779 44.47 -8.25 -6.02
CA ARG A 779 44.27 -7.08 -5.18
C ARG A 779 43.69 -5.96 -6.04
N VAL A 780 42.49 -5.52 -5.69
CA VAL A 780 41.78 -4.43 -6.37
C VAL A 780 41.81 -3.23 -5.44
N THR A 781 42.37 -2.12 -5.92
CA THR A 781 42.49 -0.87 -5.17
C THR A 781 41.64 0.20 -5.83
N ILE A 782 40.64 0.73 -5.12
CA ILE A 782 40.00 1.99 -5.48
C ILE A 782 40.95 3.11 -5.04
N VAL A 783 41.49 3.83 -6.02
CA VAL A 783 42.51 4.86 -5.79
C VAL A 783 41.87 6.19 -5.41
N ASN A 784 40.79 6.56 -6.10
CA ASN A 784 40.02 7.77 -5.83
C ASN A 784 38.61 7.71 -6.46
N THR A 785 37.80 8.69 -6.09
CA THR A 785 36.41 8.88 -6.51
C THR A 785 36.27 9.94 -7.60
N ARG A 786 35.07 10.04 -8.16
CA ARG A 786 34.73 11.07 -9.16
C ARG A 786 34.53 12.46 -8.56
N GLY A 787 33.92 12.54 -7.39
CA GLY A 787 33.57 13.80 -6.72
C GLY A 787 34.10 13.87 -5.29
N THR A 788 33.66 14.89 -4.56
CA THR A 788 33.91 14.98 -3.11
C THR A 788 32.92 14.07 -2.37
N SER A 789 33.32 12.82 -2.13
CA SER A 789 32.58 11.85 -1.32
C SER A 789 33.40 11.40 -0.12
N SER A 790 32.72 11.11 0.99
CA SER A 790 33.31 10.46 2.16
C SER A 790 33.60 8.98 1.93
N TYR A 791 33.02 8.39 0.88
CA TYR A 791 33.11 6.97 0.53
C TYR A 791 33.54 6.77 -0.93
N MET A 792 34.10 5.61 -1.21
CA MET A 792 34.49 5.14 -2.54
C MET A 792 33.92 3.75 -2.79
N ASP A 793 33.29 3.59 -3.94
CA ASP A 793 32.43 2.44 -4.18
C ASP A 793 32.78 1.66 -5.47
N MET A 794 32.45 0.38 -5.45
CA MET A 794 32.49 -0.52 -6.60
C MET A 794 31.37 -1.56 -6.48
N THR A 795 30.52 -1.67 -7.49
CA THR A 795 29.39 -2.62 -7.51
C THR A 795 29.82 -4.03 -7.88
N GLU A 796 30.74 -4.22 -8.83
CA GLU A 796 31.13 -5.57 -9.25
C GLU A 796 32.57 -5.68 -9.79
N PHE A 797 33.19 -6.83 -9.54
CA PHE A 797 34.52 -7.21 -9.98
C PHE A 797 34.56 -8.69 -10.41
N ALA A 798 34.97 -8.93 -11.66
CA ALA A 798 35.04 -10.27 -12.24
C ALA A 798 36.43 -10.62 -12.79
N VAL A 799 36.77 -11.91 -12.76
CA VAL A 799 38.06 -12.46 -13.22
C VAL A 799 37.81 -13.62 -14.17
N TYR A 800 38.41 -13.59 -15.36
CA TYR A 800 38.18 -14.60 -16.40
C TYR A 800 39.48 -15.30 -16.85
N SER A 801 39.28 -16.47 -17.45
CA SER A 801 40.34 -17.30 -18.04
C SER A 801 39.80 -17.98 -19.31
N GLY A 802 40.59 -18.06 -20.38
CA GLY A 802 40.24 -18.89 -21.56
C GLY A 802 40.24 -18.21 -22.93
N GLY A 803 40.67 -16.96 -23.07
CA GLY A 803 41.15 -16.41 -24.34
C GLY A 803 40.10 -15.95 -25.37
N ALA A 804 38.82 -15.86 -25.00
CA ALA A 804 37.85 -15.12 -25.80
C ALA A 804 37.35 -13.92 -25.00
N VAL A 805 37.84 -12.72 -25.35
CA VAL A 805 37.14 -11.48 -25.02
C VAL A 805 35.85 -11.51 -25.82
N VAL A 806 34.75 -11.90 -25.19
CA VAL A 806 33.44 -11.65 -25.77
C VAL A 806 33.22 -10.17 -25.58
N THR A 807 33.54 -9.35 -26.60
CA THR A 807 33.02 -7.99 -26.64
C THR A 807 31.52 -8.10 -26.44
N PRO A 808 30.89 -7.40 -25.47
CA PRO A 808 29.45 -7.42 -25.35
C PRO A 808 28.90 -7.04 -26.72
N THR A 809 28.24 -8.00 -27.38
CA THR A 809 27.37 -7.64 -28.49
C THR A 809 26.30 -6.79 -27.82
N PRO A 810 26.06 -5.53 -28.26
CA PRO A 810 25.01 -4.73 -27.68
C PRO A 810 23.76 -5.60 -27.62
N THR A 811 23.16 -5.69 -26.43
CA THR A 811 21.82 -6.23 -26.24
C THR A 811 21.01 -5.74 -27.43
N ALA A 812 20.51 -6.67 -28.26
CA ALA A 812 19.73 -6.28 -29.41
C ALA A 812 18.61 -5.40 -28.90
N THR A 813 18.68 -4.10 -29.20
CA THR A 813 17.53 -3.22 -29.07
C THR A 813 16.41 -3.94 -29.80
N ALA A 814 15.31 -4.23 -29.09
CA ALA A 814 14.13 -4.83 -29.69
C ALA A 814 13.81 -4.02 -30.95
N THR A 815 14.13 -4.58 -32.12
CA THR A 815 13.70 -3.98 -33.36
C THR A 815 12.20 -4.16 -33.35
N ALA A 816 11.48 -3.03 -33.25
CA ALA A 816 10.02 -3.01 -33.28
C ALA A 816 9.56 -3.94 -34.41
N THR A 817 8.91 -5.04 -34.04
CA THR A 817 8.18 -5.84 -35.02
C THR A 817 7.12 -4.90 -35.59
N PRO A 818 7.08 -4.65 -36.92
CA PRO A 818 6.13 -3.70 -37.47
C PRO A 818 4.72 -4.16 -37.12
N THR A 819 4.07 -3.40 -36.24
CA THR A 819 2.66 -3.55 -35.90
C THR A 819 1.88 -3.50 -37.21
N GLY A 820 1.11 -4.55 -37.50
CA GLY A 820 0.26 -4.61 -38.68
C GLY A 820 -0.62 -3.37 -38.73
N THR A 821 -0.40 -2.53 -39.74
CA THR A 821 -1.23 -1.36 -40.03
C THR A 821 -2.68 -1.80 -40.17
N ALA A 822 -3.55 -1.33 -39.27
CA ALA A 822 -4.98 -1.50 -39.43
C ALA A 822 -5.41 -0.83 -40.73
N THR A 823 -5.73 -1.65 -41.73
CA THR A 823 -6.33 -1.18 -42.98
C THR A 823 -7.72 -0.64 -42.65
N ALA A 824 -7.91 0.66 -42.88
CA ALA A 824 -9.21 1.31 -42.71
C ALA A 824 -10.26 0.60 -43.55
N THR A 825 -11.35 0.16 -42.91
CA THR A 825 -12.55 -0.33 -43.60
C THR A 825 -13.32 0.88 -44.13
N PRO A 826 -13.47 1.07 -45.46
CA PRO A 826 -14.24 2.17 -46.00
C PRO A 826 -15.74 1.87 -45.89
N THR A 827 -16.48 2.78 -45.27
CA THR A 827 -17.94 2.80 -45.31
C THR A 827 -18.38 3.36 -46.67
N GLY A 828 -19.07 2.54 -47.47
CA GLY A 828 -19.47 2.90 -48.83
C GLY A 828 -20.66 3.86 -48.88
N THR A 829 -20.72 4.69 -49.93
CA THR A 829 -21.97 5.14 -50.55
C THR A 829 -21.76 5.52 -52.03
N ALA A 830 -22.68 5.02 -52.86
CA ALA A 830 -23.12 5.43 -54.21
C ALA A 830 -22.23 5.22 -55.46
N THR A 831 -22.63 4.17 -56.17
CA THR A 831 -22.51 3.77 -57.59
C THR A 831 -22.52 4.87 -58.66
N ALA A 832 -21.65 4.73 -59.67
CA ALA A 832 -21.99 4.84 -61.11
C ALA A 832 -20.95 4.11 -62.01
N THR A 833 -21.45 3.08 -62.71
CA THR A 833 -21.17 2.43 -64.01
C THR A 833 -19.85 2.69 -64.80
N PRO A 834 -19.29 1.67 -65.50
CA PRO A 834 -17.86 1.53 -65.83
C PRO A 834 -17.47 1.79 -67.29
N SER A 835 -16.16 1.88 -67.58
CA SER A 835 -15.59 1.79 -68.92
C SER A 835 -14.42 0.78 -68.98
N ALA A 836 -14.69 -0.31 -69.72
CA ALA A 836 -13.87 -1.12 -70.62
C ALA A 836 -12.43 -1.60 -70.29
N THR A 837 -12.31 -2.94 -70.20
CA THR A 837 -11.43 -3.86 -71.01
C THR A 837 -9.89 -3.79 -70.75
N ALA A 838 -9.12 -4.88 -70.56
CA ALA A 838 -9.15 -6.24 -71.12
C ALA A 838 -8.48 -7.33 -70.22
N THR A 839 -9.09 -8.53 -70.21
CA THR A 839 -8.59 -9.92 -70.49
C THR A 839 -7.10 -10.25 -70.20
N ALA A 840 -6.71 -11.35 -69.52
CA ALA A 840 -7.03 -12.77 -69.81
C ALA A 840 -6.91 -13.77 -68.61
N THR A 841 -7.99 -14.53 -68.34
CA THR A 841 -8.21 -16.00 -68.55
C THR A 841 -7.00 -16.97 -68.39
N ALA A 842 -7.01 -18.16 -67.76
CA ALA A 842 -8.00 -19.00 -67.04
C ALA A 842 -7.39 -20.34 -66.51
N THR A 843 -7.97 -20.90 -65.42
CA THR A 843 -8.39 -22.33 -65.18
C THR A 843 -7.30 -23.43 -65.06
N ALA A 844 -7.37 -24.53 -64.26
CA ALA A 844 -8.38 -25.18 -63.41
C ALA A 844 -7.72 -26.05 -62.30
N THR A 845 -8.44 -26.18 -61.18
CA THR A 845 -8.83 -27.39 -60.39
C THR A 845 -8.18 -28.77 -60.67
N ALA A 846 -7.81 -29.49 -59.60
CA ALA A 846 -8.37 -30.83 -59.26
C ALA A 846 -7.91 -31.38 -57.88
N THR A 847 -8.88 -31.99 -57.20
CA THR A 847 -8.88 -32.78 -55.95
C THR A 847 -8.13 -34.12 -56.07
N ALA A 848 -7.69 -34.70 -54.95
CA ALA A 848 -7.50 -36.14 -54.82
C ALA A 848 -7.92 -36.69 -53.44
N THR A 849 -8.58 -37.84 -53.48
CA THR A 849 -9.21 -38.66 -52.43
C THR A 849 -8.26 -39.77 -51.97
N ALA A 850 -8.40 -40.27 -50.73
CA ALA A 850 -7.70 -41.45 -50.20
C ALA A 850 -8.64 -42.67 -50.05
N THR A 851 -8.11 -43.88 -50.23
CA THR A 851 -8.80 -45.19 -50.03
C THR A 851 -7.95 -46.13 -49.14
N ALA A 852 -8.65 -46.95 -48.35
CA ALA A 852 -8.25 -47.93 -47.31
C ALA A 852 -7.59 -49.24 -47.84
N THR A 853 -7.17 -50.31 -47.13
CA THR A 853 -7.40 -50.95 -45.80
C THR A 853 -6.32 -52.05 -45.59
N ALA A 854 -6.01 -52.52 -44.36
CA ALA A 854 -5.93 -53.95 -43.95
C ALA A 854 -5.44 -54.18 -42.48
N GLU A 855 -6.15 -55.06 -41.75
CA GLU A 855 -5.80 -55.80 -40.50
C GLU A 855 -5.37 -57.26 -40.89
N PRO A 856 -4.86 -58.22 -40.04
CA PRO A 856 -5.38 -58.59 -38.71
C PRO A 856 -4.41 -59.19 -37.62
N THR A 857 -4.97 -59.34 -36.40
CA THR A 857 -4.84 -60.44 -35.39
C THR A 857 -3.75 -60.51 -34.28
N PRO A 858 -4.08 -61.15 -33.10
CA PRO A 858 -3.49 -60.88 -31.78
C PRO A 858 -2.63 -62.04 -31.20
N VAL A 859 -1.96 -61.79 -30.07
CA VAL A 859 -1.40 -62.84 -29.20
C VAL A 859 -1.59 -62.52 -27.72
N THR A 860 -2.17 -63.48 -27.01
CA THR A 860 -2.39 -63.55 -25.55
C THR A 860 -1.17 -64.11 -24.82
N SER A 861 -0.86 -63.64 -23.61
CA SER A 861 -0.59 -64.48 -22.43
C SER A 861 -0.42 -63.64 -21.16
N ALA A 862 -0.97 -64.17 -20.07
CA ALA A 862 -1.07 -63.57 -18.75
C ALA A 862 -0.07 -64.19 -17.76
N ALA A 863 0.37 -63.41 -16.76
CA ALA A 863 0.77 -63.83 -15.41
C ALA A 863 0.90 -62.55 -14.54
N THR A 864 -0.13 -62.14 -13.78
CA THR A 864 -0.44 -62.49 -12.38
C THR A 864 0.66 -62.21 -11.36
N VAL A 865 0.63 -61.03 -10.73
CA VAL A 865 1.06 -60.81 -9.33
C VAL A 865 0.02 -59.90 -8.65
N ALA A 866 -0.46 -60.34 -7.49
CA ALA A 866 -1.49 -59.70 -6.67
C ALA A 866 -0.95 -58.48 -5.87
N PRO A 867 -1.83 -57.56 -5.40
CA PRO A 867 -1.47 -56.21 -5.00
C PRO A 867 -1.17 -56.09 -3.49
N THR A 868 -0.30 -55.14 -3.15
CA THR A 868 -0.23 -54.59 -1.77
C THR A 868 -0.97 -53.26 -1.77
N ALA A 869 -1.77 -53.02 -0.73
CA ALA A 869 -2.85 -52.04 -0.67
C ALA A 869 -2.44 -50.58 -0.90
N GLU A 870 -3.27 -49.91 -1.69
CA GLU A 870 -3.40 -48.48 -1.93
C GLU A 870 -3.98 -47.74 -0.70
N PRO A 871 -3.53 -46.52 -0.37
CA PRO A 871 -4.31 -45.60 0.46
C PRO A 871 -5.39 -44.93 -0.39
N THR A 872 -6.64 -45.07 0.06
CA THR A 872 -7.89 -44.53 -0.49
C THR A 872 -7.77 -43.15 -1.17
N PRO A 873 -8.10 -43.01 -2.47
CA PRO A 873 -8.32 -41.72 -3.08
C PRO A 873 -9.66 -41.13 -2.64
N THR A 874 -9.59 -39.94 -2.04
CA THR A 874 -10.75 -39.07 -1.76
C THR A 874 -11.48 -38.76 -3.07
N ALA A 875 -12.82 -38.85 -3.05
CA ALA A 875 -13.67 -38.66 -4.20
C ALA A 875 -13.39 -37.33 -4.95
N LEU A 876 -13.18 -37.44 -6.26
CA LEU A 876 -13.11 -36.34 -7.21
C LEU A 876 -14.44 -35.57 -7.22
N PRO A 877 -14.46 -34.24 -6.97
CA PRO A 877 -15.67 -33.46 -7.19
C PRO A 877 -15.95 -33.38 -8.70
N THR A 878 -17.19 -33.71 -9.06
CA THR A 878 -17.74 -33.52 -10.41
C THR A 878 -17.51 -32.08 -10.88
N PRO A 879 -17.11 -31.83 -12.15
CA PRO A 879 -16.88 -30.48 -12.65
C PRO A 879 -18.12 -29.60 -12.45
N THR A 880 -17.98 -28.60 -11.60
CA THR A 880 -18.99 -27.58 -11.34
C THR A 880 -19.26 -26.82 -12.64
N ALA A 881 -20.53 -26.75 -13.02
CA ALA A 881 -21.01 -26.10 -14.23
C ALA A 881 -20.42 -24.69 -14.41
N THR A 882 -20.02 -24.39 -15.65
CA THR A 882 -19.61 -23.06 -16.12
C THR A 882 -20.49 -21.96 -15.50
N PRO A 883 -19.94 -20.94 -14.83
CA PRO A 883 -20.74 -19.88 -14.21
C PRO A 883 -21.64 -19.21 -15.25
N ALA A 884 -22.96 -19.26 -15.01
CA ALA A 884 -23.93 -18.70 -15.92
C ALA A 884 -23.72 -17.18 -16.05
N ALA A 885 -23.43 -16.70 -17.27
CA ALA A 885 -23.26 -15.28 -17.55
C ALA A 885 -24.37 -14.43 -16.92
N HIS A 886 -23.96 -13.40 -16.17
CA HIS A 886 -24.86 -12.53 -15.41
C HIS A 886 -25.40 -11.35 -16.24
N PRO A 887 -26.59 -10.81 -15.91
CA PRO A 887 -27.12 -9.61 -16.56
C PRO A 887 -26.22 -8.38 -16.32
N LYS A 888 -25.96 -7.58 -17.36
CA LYS A 888 -25.22 -6.31 -17.27
C LYS A 888 -26.17 -5.12 -17.36
N PHE A 889 -25.92 -4.05 -16.57
CA PHE A 889 -26.73 -2.84 -16.56
C PHE A 889 -25.89 -1.59 -16.85
N SER A 890 -26.43 -0.66 -17.65
CA SER A 890 -25.87 0.68 -17.85
C SER A 890 -26.95 1.71 -17.53
N LEU A 891 -26.64 2.60 -16.60
CA LEU A 891 -27.59 3.56 -16.01
C LEU A 891 -27.33 4.96 -16.54
N GLY A 892 -28.34 5.63 -17.10
CA GLY A 892 -28.22 7.01 -17.55
C GLY A 892 -27.97 7.98 -16.40
N ALA A 893 -27.10 8.97 -16.60
CA ALA A 893 -26.74 9.97 -15.59
C ALA A 893 -27.85 11.01 -15.33
N SER A 894 -28.72 11.27 -16.32
CA SER A 894 -29.81 12.22 -16.21
C SER A 894 -30.99 11.91 -17.14
N GLY A 895 -32.14 12.56 -16.92
CA GLY A 895 -33.28 12.47 -17.83
C GLY A 895 -34.49 13.29 -17.41
N LYS A 896 -35.45 13.45 -18.33
CA LYS A 896 -36.69 14.23 -18.13
C LYS A 896 -37.80 13.33 -17.59
N ARG A 897 -38.16 13.51 -16.31
CA ARG A 897 -39.13 12.72 -15.52
C ARG A 897 -38.89 11.19 -15.53
N ALA A 898 -37.80 10.72 -16.09
CA ALA A 898 -37.42 9.32 -16.17
C ALA A 898 -35.91 9.17 -16.41
N ILE A 899 -35.34 8.04 -16.00
CA ILE A 899 -33.95 7.68 -16.29
C ILE A 899 -33.92 6.45 -17.20
N ARG A 900 -33.09 6.48 -18.24
CA ARG A 900 -32.88 5.37 -19.16
C ARG A 900 -31.94 4.33 -18.53
N VAL A 901 -32.29 3.06 -18.69
CA VAL A 901 -31.49 1.89 -18.29
C VAL A 901 -31.34 0.99 -19.50
N LYS A 902 -30.11 0.64 -19.85
CA LYS A 902 -29.80 -0.41 -20.82
C LYS A 902 -29.42 -1.66 -20.03
N ALA A 903 -30.09 -2.77 -20.30
CA ALA A 903 -29.85 -4.05 -19.66
C ALA A 903 -29.55 -5.10 -20.72
N THR A 904 -28.49 -5.87 -20.54
CA THR A 904 -28.16 -7.02 -21.39
C THR A 904 -28.30 -8.28 -20.55
N CYS A 905 -29.33 -9.09 -20.80
CA CYS A 905 -29.50 -10.36 -20.09
C CYS A 905 -29.00 -11.52 -20.96
N PRO A 906 -28.06 -12.37 -20.50
CA PRO A 906 -27.62 -13.55 -21.26
C PRO A 906 -28.72 -14.60 -21.47
N ARG A 907 -29.67 -14.66 -20.53
CA ARG A 907 -30.95 -15.39 -20.60
C ARG A 907 -32.04 -14.49 -20.04
N GLY A 908 -33.33 -14.81 -20.22
CA GLY A 908 -34.41 -13.96 -19.68
C GLY A 908 -34.20 -13.63 -18.20
N CYS A 909 -34.22 -12.34 -17.82
CA CYS A 909 -33.87 -11.89 -16.48
C CYS A 909 -34.93 -10.97 -15.84
N ALA A 910 -35.20 -11.15 -14.55
CA ALA A 910 -36.18 -10.38 -13.80
C ALA A 910 -35.50 -9.17 -13.15
N VAL A 911 -35.81 -7.98 -13.65
CA VAL A 911 -35.17 -6.72 -13.24
C VAL A 911 -36.10 -5.91 -12.34
N THR A 912 -35.58 -5.44 -11.21
CA THR A 912 -36.22 -4.45 -10.34
C THR A 912 -35.36 -3.19 -10.28
N ALA A 913 -35.90 -2.05 -10.69
CA ALA A 913 -35.25 -0.76 -10.63
C ALA A 913 -35.99 0.19 -9.70
N THR A 914 -35.27 0.93 -8.85
CA THR A 914 -35.85 1.86 -7.87
C THR A 914 -35.07 3.17 -7.85
N LEU A 915 -35.80 4.28 -7.79
CA LEU A 915 -35.27 5.63 -7.59
C LEU A 915 -35.51 6.03 -6.15
N THR A 916 -34.46 6.28 -5.38
CA THR A 916 -34.55 6.74 -3.99
C THR A 916 -33.94 8.12 -3.82
N VAL A 917 -34.53 8.94 -2.95
CA VAL A 917 -34.10 10.30 -2.65
C VAL A 917 -33.82 10.48 -1.16
N ASP A 918 -33.07 11.50 -0.78
CA ASP A 918 -32.85 11.85 0.63
C ASP A 918 -34.14 12.32 1.33
N ALA A 919 -34.12 12.41 2.66
CA ALA A 919 -35.30 12.78 3.45
C ALA A 919 -35.83 14.20 3.17
N SER A 920 -34.95 15.15 2.86
CA SER A 920 -35.34 16.53 2.51
C SER A 920 -36.03 16.57 1.15
N THR A 921 -35.50 15.85 0.17
CA THR A 921 -36.05 15.72 -1.18
C THR A 921 -37.35 14.92 -1.17
N ALA A 922 -37.46 13.87 -0.34
CA ALA A 922 -38.70 13.11 -0.15
C ALA A 922 -39.85 14.00 0.40
N ARG A 923 -39.54 14.89 1.36
CA ARG A 923 -40.49 15.90 1.86
C ARG A 923 -40.91 16.87 0.75
N ARG A 924 -39.95 17.39 -0.03
CA ARG A 924 -40.24 18.30 -1.17
C ARG A 924 -41.10 17.66 -2.26
N LEU A 925 -40.95 16.36 -2.48
CA LEU A 925 -41.73 15.59 -3.45
C LEU A 925 -43.05 15.03 -2.89
N ALA A 926 -43.38 15.31 -1.62
CA ALA A 926 -44.56 14.80 -0.91
C ALA A 926 -44.68 13.26 -0.91
N LEU A 927 -43.56 12.53 -0.79
CA LEU A 927 -43.52 11.06 -0.80
C LEU A 927 -43.92 10.40 0.55
N GLY A 928 -44.31 11.18 1.56
CA GLY A 928 -44.63 10.70 2.90
C GLY A 928 -43.40 10.11 3.62
N LYS A 929 -43.57 8.99 4.36
CA LYS A 929 -42.45 8.25 4.97
C LYS A 929 -41.60 7.48 3.94
N SER A 930 -42.03 7.38 2.68
CA SER A 930 -41.31 6.67 1.63
C SER A 930 -40.20 7.54 1.04
N ARG A 931 -39.00 6.96 0.89
CA ARG A 931 -37.89 7.58 0.15
C ARG A 931 -37.87 7.19 -1.33
N THR A 932 -38.81 6.37 -1.79
CA THR A 932 -38.87 5.86 -3.16
C THR A 932 -39.65 6.80 -4.06
N ALA A 933 -38.95 7.46 -4.98
CA ALA A 933 -39.51 8.42 -5.94
C ALA A 933 -39.99 7.77 -7.25
N GLY A 934 -39.63 6.50 -7.50
CA GLY A 934 -40.09 5.72 -8.65
C GLY A 934 -39.59 4.28 -8.59
N SER A 935 -40.32 3.35 -9.19
CA SER A 935 -39.91 1.94 -9.25
C SER A 935 -40.46 1.26 -10.50
N LEU A 936 -39.71 0.29 -11.02
CA LEU A 936 -40.10 -0.54 -12.13
C LEU A 936 -39.70 -1.99 -11.82
N LYS A 937 -40.59 -2.94 -12.04
CA LYS A 937 -40.27 -4.37 -12.04
C LYS A 937 -40.66 -4.93 -13.40
N ARG A 938 -39.74 -5.62 -14.08
CA ARG A 938 -39.94 -6.11 -15.45
C ARG A 938 -39.12 -7.36 -15.70
N THR A 939 -39.69 -8.35 -16.39
CA THR A 939 -38.93 -9.47 -16.95
C THR A 939 -38.48 -9.14 -18.37
N LEU A 940 -37.20 -9.26 -18.64
CA LEU A 940 -36.59 -9.03 -19.94
C LEU A 940 -36.30 -10.36 -20.63
N LYS A 941 -36.38 -10.39 -21.96
CA LYS A 941 -35.89 -11.53 -22.76
C LYS A 941 -34.36 -11.50 -22.83
N ALA A 942 -33.75 -12.58 -23.30
CA ALA A 942 -32.31 -12.62 -23.57
C ALA A 942 -31.92 -11.55 -24.61
N GLY A 943 -30.73 -10.96 -24.47
CA GLY A 943 -30.22 -9.87 -25.31
C GLY A 943 -30.30 -8.49 -24.65
N ALA A 944 -29.94 -7.45 -25.42
CA ALA A 944 -29.93 -6.07 -24.96
C ALA A 944 -31.31 -5.41 -25.06
N THR A 945 -31.84 -4.92 -23.95
CA THR A 945 -33.10 -4.18 -23.86
C THR A 945 -32.87 -2.83 -23.19
N THR A 946 -33.48 -1.77 -23.72
CA THR A 946 -33.51 -0.46 -23.07
C THR A 946 -34.90 -0.19 -22.48
N PHE A 947 -34.95 0.30 -21.25
CA PHE A 947 -36.20 0.73 -20.61
C PHE A 947 -35.99 2.02 -19.81
N THR A 948 -37.06 2.62 -19.31
CA THR A 948 -36.99 3.85 -18.51
C THR A 948 -37.65 3.65 -17.16
N VAL A 949 -37.02 4.17 -16.11
CA VAL A 949 -37.57 4.23 -14.76
C VAL A 949 -38.16 5.61 -14.57
N LYS A 950 -39.49 5.70 -14.57
CA LYS A 950 -40.22 6.95 -14.47
C LYS A 950 -40.35 7.39 -13.01
N LEU A 951 -40.35 8.70 -12.79
CA LEU A 951 -40.77 9.28 -11.53
C LEU A 951 -42.25 8.91 -11.29
N GLY A 952 -42.57 8.41 -10.09
CA GLY A 952 -43.91 7.99 -9.73
C GLY A 952 -44.89 9.16 -9.72
N THR A 953 -46.17 8.87 -9.99
CA THR A 953 -47.24 9.88 -10.04
C THR A 953 -47.48 10.59 -8.70
N ARG A 954 -47.04 9.99 -7.58
CA ARG A 954 -47.10 10.56 -6.23
C ARG A 954 -46.00 11.61 -5.95
N ALA A 955 -44.98 11.72 -6.79
CA ALA A 955 -43.90 12.68 -6.61
C ALA A 955 -44.32 14.05 -7.17
N HIS A 956 -44.74 14.96 -6.29
CA HIS A 956 -45.09 16.34 -6.66
C HIS A 956 -43.84 17.15 -6.95
N PHE A 957 -43.47 17.22 -8.22
CA PHE A 957 -42.24 17.85 -8.68
C PHE A 957 -42.55 19.21 -9.31
N LYS A 958 -41.99 20.35 -8.88
CA LYS A 958 -42.30 21.68 -9.46
C LYS A 958 -41.70 21.85 -10.87
N THR A 959 -42.34 22.65 -11.73
CA THR A 959 -41.84 22.96 -13.09
C THR A 959 -40.50 23.69 -13.00
N GLY A 960 -39.49 23.27 -13.80
CA GLY A 960 -38.14 23.86 -13.81
C GLY A 960 -37.18 23.32 -12.73
N ALA A 961 -37.63 22.47 -11.80
CA ALA A 961 -36.77 21.91 -10.78
C ALA A 961 -35.96 20.68 -11.29
N ALA A 962 -34.80 20.44 -10.66
CA ALA A 962 -34.01 19.22 -10.80
C ALA A 962 -33.90 18.52 -9.43
N ILE A 963 -34.01 17.19 -9.41
CA ILE A 963 -33.75 16.38 -8.20
C ILE A 963 -32.56 15.47 -8.42
N LYS A 964 -31.75 15.31 -7.36
CA LYS A 964 -30.76 14.23 -7.27
C LYS A 964 -31.44 13.01 -6.64
N ALA A 965 -31.28 11.87 -7.27
CA ALA A 965 -31.78 10.59 -6.80
C ALA A 965 -30.68 9.52 -6.95
N THR A 966 -30.83 8.40 -6.26
CA THR A 966 -30.04 7.19 -6.51
C THR A 966 -30.91 6.20 -7.26
N LEU A 967 -30.48 5.81 -8.46
CA LEU A 967 -31.09 4.71 -9.21
C LEU A 967 -30.38 3.42 -8.81
N THR A 968 -31.14 2.44 -8.31
CA THR A 968 -30.67 1.08 -8.02
C THR A 968 -31.40 0.10 -8.92
N VAL A 969 -30.67 -0.69 -9.72
CA VAL A 969 -31.21 -1.76 -10.58
C VAL A 969 -30.72 -3.11 -10.09
N ARG A 970 -31.61 -4.10 -9.98
CA ARG A 970 -31.32 -5.43 -9.45
C ARG A 970 -31.86 -6.53 -10.34
N SER A 971 -31.13 -7.63 -10.48
CA SER A 971 -31.62 -8.90 -11.05
C SER A 971 -30.89 -10.07 -10.40
N GLY A 972 -31.57 -10.83 -9.54
CA GLY A 972 -30.92 -11.84 -8.70
C GLY A 972 -29.94 -11.19 -7.72
N SER A 973 -28.70 -11.68 -7.69
CA SER A 973 -27.59 -11.12 -6.90
C SER A 973 -26.93 -9.87 -7.53
N VAL A 974 -27.16 -9.59 -8.81
CA VAL A 974 -26.56 -8.44 -9.50
C VAL A 974 -27.27 -7.14 -9.10
N VAL A 975 -26.52 -6.16 -8.61
CA VAL A 975 -27.04 -4.85 -8.20
C VAL A 975 -26.15 -3.73 -8.76
N GLU A 976 -26.74 -2.84 -9.56
CA GLU A 976 -26.07 -1.65 -10.10
C GLU A 976 -26.67 -0.38 -9.48
N ARG A 977 -25.85 0.60 -9.09
CA ARG A 977 -26.31 1.86 -8.49
C ARG A 977 -25.63 3.07 -9.11
N ARG A 978 -26.40 4.14 -9.38
CA ARG A 978 -25.86 5.41 -9.86
C ARG A 978 -26.61 6.60 -9.27
N ARG A 979 -25.89 7.67 -8.91
CA ARG A 979 -26.51 8.98 -8.64
C ARG A 979 -26.95 9.62 -9.96
N VAL A 980 -28.22 10.02 -10.03
CA VAL A 980 -28.86 10.51 -11.25
C VAL A 980 -29.54 11.85 -11.02
N THR A 981 -29.65 12.65 -12.08
CA THR A 981 -30.36 13.94 -12.05
C THR A 981 -31.65 13.86 -12.88
N ILE A 982 -32.81 14.04 -12.25
CA ILE A 982 -34.11 14.03 -12.93
C ILE A 982 -34.63 15.46 -13.03
N ARG A 983 -35.01 15.89 -14.24
CA ARG A 983 -35.57 17.23 -14.55
C ARG A 983 -37.05 17.11 -14.92
N ARG A 984 -37.88 18.11 -14.60
CA ARG A 984 -39.33 18.07 -14.93
C ARG A 984 -39.59 18.41 -16.39
#